data_AF-A0A0U4A9G2-F1
#
_entry.id   AF-A0A0U4A9G2-F1
#
_cell.length_a   1.000
_cell.length_b   1.000
_cell.length_c   1.000
_cell.angle_alpha   90.00
_cell.angle_beta   90.00
_cell.angle_gamma   90.00
#
_symmetry.space_group_name_H-M   'P 1'
#
loop_
_entity.id
_entity.type
_entity.pdbx_description
1 polymer ?
#
loop_
_entity_poly.entity_id
_entity_poly.type
_entity_poly.pdbx_seq_one_letter_code
_entity_poly.pdbx_strand_id
1 'polypeptide(L)'
;MGLLVLGLLLGFLRPASAQQAFLRQFGPADGLRAPFVYALLQDRQGYLWLGTADGLVRYDGTRFVTFGKKDGLAENFVVALREVPASGELWVGHYLGGVSVRNAPGAPFEASNRAAAPAGLLLQSHGPPPVDTAAIGHYLRRYRLHLPRGVVPICLLEDREGNTWLGTAGQGLWRHADRYLRRYPTPAGSSPPLALCSGPQGALLLGTAAGLQTATPTGKLGKQLSSLAMPVRVLLPLPGSSRSYWAGTAGDGLWHYAPPRAPRRVAGLPTTLDVTALTYSPRTGLWVGTAADGLYLLPADSAQPVRHFTTAQGLLKNNIYALLADRSGRVWVGTHGTDLAAYNPNTHRFIRHQLNSSGVSISSFAEDGLGRVWVGTEGQGLYCLTGSTWRRFAADHSLSTNYVYGLLALPALTRPTDAGNWLLLSHLQGLTLFDASTGRFTPLAAASDTLVRDSRGPLALAAAGGPPAAWAATRGGLVRLDLREALARAQELPPKLLLTAAEVDGEPQPIAELGELSATKHRLSFGFEGLSLAAGAEPLEYQYRLLGLSDAWSRPSTSPEAQFPGLDAGRYTLEVRTRRGPTGQWSAVSTASFRIATPFWRTWWFAALVLVGAVGTVFGVVRARERALRHTQQVLERTVEERTAELRQQKAQIETINADLLVARDAAEASRQAKAQFLANMSHEIRTPMNAVVGLTNLLHATQPTPEQAEYLTAIESSSQNLLVIINDILDSSKMEAGKLSLEQVPFRLPEAVRRLGAMFKFATESKGLFLIIDVAPDVPAAVLGDPVRLNQILVNLVGNAIKFTRQGGVTVTVQAVPLPSSPSDLAAPEPLSQARLAGLRFAVRDTGIGIPADKLGAIFEDFSQANASTTREFGGTGLGLSIARNLVQLHGGQLSVTSEEGKGSEFFFELVYETADASAAQPEVNRGVLAPFEPALRVLVAEDNALNQLVARKTLEAWNVQVVIAENGRLAVEAASKATPPFDAVLMDVQMPEMDGYEASRQLRRRFPDATRLPIIGLTASVLPEDRVLALAAGMNDTLAKPFEPAVLYARLAHFTGRTPGTSAPTSAGTEAARPSAPPHFSSIRPDWQLLEELAGGNEDFLRQIVRTFLTEAPALEALLADACPHDPTTLASTAHKLKGQVAYFGVSGLHMQLDELERAARQPGCPCGELLLATIRQQLAELYPQLEARA
;
A
#
# COMPACT_ATOMS: atom_id res chain seq x y z
N MET A 1 24.43 -13.26 -75.09
CA MET A 1 25.40 -12.47 -74.31
C MET A 1 24.72 -11.14 -74.02
N GLY A 2 23.91 -11.03 -72.99
CA GLY A 2 24.20 -11.50 -71.64
C GLY A 2 24.27 -10.22 -70.80
N LEU A 3 23.26 -9.99 -69.97
CA LEU A 3 23.15 -10.55 -68.62
C LEU A 3 24.20 -9.92 -67.70
N LEU A 4 23.69 -9.36 -66.60
CA LEU A 4 24.36 -8.69 -65.49
C LEU A 4 24.69 -7.23 -65.81
N VAL A 5 23.96 -6.20 -65.37
CA VAL A 5 23.24 -6.05 -64.10
C VAL A 5 22.15 -4.98 -64.25
N LEU A 6 21.01 -5.37 -64.82
CA LEU A 6 19.70 -4.76 -64.57
C LEU A 6 19.11 -5.56 -63.39
N GLY A 7 19.37 -5.16 -62.13
CA GLY A 7 18.88 -5.96 -60.99
C GLY A 7 19.26 -5.57 -59.56
N LEU A 8 20.09 -4.55 -59.30
CA LEU A 8 20.43 -4.18 -57.94
C LEU A 8 20.34 -2.66 -57.74
N LEU A 9 19.48 -2.27 -56.80
CA LEU A 9 19.36 -0.96 -56.13
C LEU A 9 18.27 0.03 -56.61
N LEU A 10 17.17 -0.49 -57.18
CA LEU A 10 15.84 0.14 -57.08
C LEU A 10 14.85 -0.89 -56.50
N GLY A 11 14.78 -0.93 -55.16
CA GLY A 11 13.85 -1.78 -54.43
C GLY A 11 14.18 -1.81 -52.93
N PHE A 12 13.23 -1.35 -52.12
CA PHE A 12 13.19 -1.41 -50.64
C PHE A 12 13.91 -0.32 -49.85
N LEU A 13 13.26 0.84 -49.70
CA LEU A 13 13.16 1.49 -48.39
C LEU A 13 11.69 1.80 -48.10
N ARG A 14 10.94 0.75 -47.72
CA ARG A 14 9.70 0.90 -46.96
C ARG A 14 10.05 1.62 -45.66
N PRO A 15 9.31 2.66 -45.21
CA PRO A 15 9.38 3.12 -43.83
C PRO A 15 8.62 2.12 -42.96
N ALA A 16 9.22 0.97 -42.75
CA ALA A 16 9.72 0.61 -41.45
C ALA A 16 9.18 1.40 -40.24
N SER A 17 7.92 1.13 -39.86
CA SER A 17 7.25 1.60 -38.65
C SER A 17 7.74 0.86 -37.40
N ALA A 18 8.68 1.42 -36.61
CA ALA A 18 8.98 0.92 -35.26
C ALA A 18 7.84 1.23 -34.28
N GLN A 19 6.89 0.31 -34.28
CA GLN A 19 5.94 -0.06 -33.24
C GLN A 19 6.70 -0.33 -31.93
N GLN A 20 6.50 0.46 -30.87
CA GLN A 20 6.95 0.09 -29.51
C GLN A 20 5.80 -0.56 -28.75
N ALA A 21 5.87 -1.89 -28.62
CA ALA A 21 4.83 -2.70 -28.00
C ALA A 21 5.14 -2.86 -26.52
N PHE A 22 4.09 -2.81 -25.69
CA PHE A 22 4.23 -2.99 -24.25
C PHE A 22 4.54 -4.47 -23.99
N LEU A 23 5.78 -4.77 -23.61
CA LEU A 23 6.16 -6.07 -23.08
C LEU A 23 6.07 -6.00 -21.55
N ARG A 24 5.14 -6.75 -20.93
CA ARG A 24 5.14 -6.92 -19.47
C ARG A 24 6.15 -8.00 -19.10
N GLN A 25 7.08 -7.68 -18.21
CA GLN A 25 7.98 -8.65 -17.59
C GLN A 25 7.29 -9.28 -16.37
N PHE A 26 7.39 -10.60 -16.25
CA PHE A 26 6.98 -11.37 -15.09
C PHE A 26 8.22 -11.88 -14.37
N GLY A 27 8.29 -11.69 -13.05
CA GLY A 27 9.42 -12.08 -12.22
C GLY A 27 9.03 -12.73 -10.89
N PRO A 28 9.97 -12.85 -9.92
CA PRO A 28 9.73 -13.47 -8.62
C PRO A 28 8.56 -12.85 -7.84
N ALA A 29 8.38 -11.53 -7.97
CA ALA A 29 7.27 -10.81 -7.34
C ALA A 29 5.88 -11.23 -7.89
N ASP A 30 5.81 -11.74 -9.13
CA ASP A 30 4.57 -12.26 -9.72
C ASP A 30 4.36 -13.76 -9.42
N GLY A 31 5.29 -14.42 -8.72
CA GLY A 31 5.26 -15.86 -8.41
C GLY A 31 6.14 -16.74 -9.32
N LEU A 32 6.80 -16.17 -10.34
CA LEU A 32 7.76 -16.88 -11.18
C LEU A 32 9.15 -16.89 -10.50
N ARG A 33 9.40 -17.91 -9.67
CA ARG A 33 10.60 -18.01 -8.81
C ARG A 33 11.92 -18.08 -9.60
N ALA A 34 11.94 -18.82 -10.70
CA ALA A 34 13.12 -19.02 -11.51
C ALA A 34 13.17 -17.99 -12.67
N PRO A 35 14.23 -17.18 -12.78
CA PRO A 35 14.31 -16.11 -13.78
C PRO A 35 14.67 -16.58 -15.20
N PHE A 36 14.97 -17.87 -15.40
CA PHE A 36 15.34 -18.44 -16.70
C PHE A 36 14.25 -19.37 -17.22
N VAL A 37 13.71 -19.08 -18.41
CA VAL A 37 12.63 -19.85 -19.06
C VAL A 37 13.14 -20.54 -20.32
N TYR A 38 13.45 -21.83 -20.23
CA TYR A 38 14.09 -22.61 -21.30
C TYR A 38 13.10 -23.18 -22.33
N ALA A 39 11.84 -23.39 -21.96
CA ALA A 39 10.80 -23.88 -22.85
C ALA A 39 9.46 -23.20 -22.56
N LEU A 40 8.64 -23.01 -23.59
CA LEU A 40 7.29 -22.46 -23.50
C LEU A 40 6.33 -23.28 -24.35
N LEU A 41 5.14 -23.56 -23.82
CA LEU A 41 4.07 -24.26 -24.51
C LEU A 41 2.71 -23.82 -23.93
N GLN A 42 1.73 -23.50 -24.78
CA GLN A 42 0.34 -23.43 -24.33
C GLN A 42 -0.35 -24.75 -24.68
N ASP A 43 -0.94 -25.41 -23.68
CA ASP A 43 -1.62 -26.69 -23.90
C ASP A 43 -3.02 -26.51 -24.53
N ARG A 44 -3.68 -27.62 -24.88
CA ARG A 44 -5.02 -27.57 -25.44
C ARG A 44 -6.09 -27.06 -24.50
N GLN A 45 -5.89 -27.18 -23.20
CA GLN A 45 -6.80 -26.71 -22.18
C GLN A 45 -6.76 -25.19 -22.08
N GLY A 46 -5.59 -24.57 -22.26
CA GLY A 46 -5.35 -23.13 -22.26
C GLY A 46 -4.26 -22.70 -21.28
N TYR A 47 -3.69 -23.62 -20.49
CA TYR A 47 -2.62 -23.33 -19.54
C TYR A 47 -1.32 -23.04 -20.27
N LEU A 48 -0.58 -22.06 -19.74
CA LEU A 48 0.77 -21.75 -20.19
C LEU A 48 1.78 -22.53 -19.35
N TRP A 49 2.60 -23.36 -19.99
CA TRP A 49 3.65 -24.17 -19.37
C TRP A 49 5.03 -23.57 -19.67
N LEU A 50 5.86 -23.50 -18.63
CA LEU A 50 7.21 -22.95 -18.67
C LEU A 50 8.22 -23.97 -18.14
N GLY A 51 9.24 -24.30 -18.93
CA GLY A 51 10.38 -25.08 -18.46
C GLY A 51 11.42 -24.19 -17.78
N THR A 52 11.79 -24.48 -16.53
CA THR A 52 12.79 -23.73 -15.77
C THR A 52 13.85 -24.67 -15.18
N ALA A 53 14.93 -24.11 -14.61
CA ALA A 53 15.96 -24.91 -13.93
C ALA A 53 15.44 -25.55 -12.62
N ASP A 54 14.47 -24.91 -11.97
CA ASP A 54 13.94 -25.33 -10.66
C ASP A 54 12.70 -26.23 -10.78
N GLY A 55 12.19 -26.45 -11.99
CA GLY A 55 11.01 -27.26 -12.24
C GLY A 55 10.22 -26.84 -13.48
N LEU A 56 9.11 -27.54 -13.69
CA LEU A 56 8.07 -27.16 -14.65
C LEU A 56 7.11 -26.18 -13.99
N VAL A 57 6.82 -25.04 -14.60
CA VAL A 57 5.88 -24.06 -14.07
C VAL A 57 4.63 -24.03 -14.95
N ARG A 58 3.44 -23.95 -14.35
CA ARG A 58 2.14 -23.74 -15.01
C ARG A 58 1.57 -22.39 -14.63
N TYR A 59 0.99 -21.69 -15.60
CA TYR A 59 0.32 -20.41 -15.43
C TYR A 59 -1.10 -20.47 -16.00
N ASP A 60 -2.09 -20.03 -15.21
CA ASP A 60 -3.52 -20.06 -15.54
C ASP A 60 -4.09 -18.70 -15.99
N GLY A 61 -3.26 -17.64 -15.98
CA GLY A 61 -3.68 -16.26 -16.22
C GLY A 61 -3.69 -15.39 -14.96
N THR A 62 -3.62 -16.01 -13.78
CA THR A 62 -3.62 -15.33 -12.47
C THR A 62 -2.48 -15.77 -11.55
N ARG A 63 -2.12 -17.06 -11.54
CA ARG A 63 -1.14 -17.64 -10.61
C ARG A 63 -0.15 -18.55 -11.32
N PHE A 64 1.08 -18.58 -10.80
CA PHE A 64 2.12 -19.54 -11.20
C PHE A 64 2.20 -20.69 -10.20
N VAL A 65 2.21 -21.92 -10.69
CA VAL A 65 2.34 -23.16 -9.91
C VAL A 65 3.56 -23.94 -10.40
N THR A 66 4.47 -24.31 -9.49
CA THR A 66 5.72 -25.02 -9.84
C THR A 66 5.63 -26.50 -9.46
N PHE A 67 6.03 -27.37 -10.39
CA PHE A 67 6.16 -28.82 -10.25
C PHE A 67 7.64 -29.21 -10.30
N GLY A 68 8.07 -30.08 -9.39
CA GLY A 68 9.44 -30.61 -9.31
C GLY A 68 9.49 -32.14 -9.19
N LYS A 69 10.65 -32.69 -8.80
CA LYS A 69 10.85 -34.13 -8.57
C LYS A 69 9.86 -34.73 -7.56
N LYS A 70 9.51 -33.97 -6.52
CA LYS A 70 8.51 -34.37 -5.51
C LYS A 70 7.11 -34.60 -6.11
N ASP A 71 6.83 -34.00 -7.26
CA ASP A 71 5.55 -34.05 -7.96
C ASP A 71 5.58 -35.05 -9.14
N GLY A 72 6.62 -35.90 -9.20
CA GLY A 72 6.74 -37.00 -10.17
C GLY A 72 7.57 -36.70 -11.43
N LEU A 73 8.19 -35.51 -11.52
CA LEU A 73 9.15 -35.24 -12.59
C LEU A 73 10.42 -36.07 -12.44
N ALA A 74 10.99 -36.50 -13.57
CA ALA A 74 12.25 -37.24 -13.61
C ALA A 74 13.42 -36.36 -13.11
N GLU A 75 13.41 -35.08 -13.48
CA GLU A 75 14.38 -34.06 -13.05
C GLU A 75 13.70 -32.70 -12.87
N ASN A 76 14.38 -31.75 -12.21
CA ASN A 76 13.83 -30.39 -12.05
C ASN A 76 14.17 -29.49 -13.26
N PHE A 77 15.32 -29.72 -13.91
CA PHE A 77 15.76 -28.84 -14.98
C PHE A 77 15.07 -29.20 -16.30
N VAL A 78 13.98 -28.49 -16.59
CA VAL A 78 13.15 -28.66 -17.78
C VAL A 78 13.64 -27.79 -18.93
N VAL A 79 13.89 -28.41 -20.08
CA VAL A 79 14.48 -27.74 -21.26
C VAL A 79 13.64 -27.90 -22.52
N ALA A 80 12.70 -28.86 -22.56
CA ALA A 80 11.81 -29.04 -23.70
C ALA A 80 10.41 -29.40 -23.22
N LEU A 81 9.40 -28.91 -23.93
CA LEU A 81 7.98 -29.21 -23.68
C LEU A 81 7.30 -29.57 -24.99
N ARG A 82 6.43 -30.58 -24.95
CA ARG A 82 5.61 -30.93 -26.10
C ARG A 82 4.29 -31.56 -25.69
N GLU A 83 3.22 -31.10 -26.29
CA GLU A 83 1.92 -31.76 -26.21
C GLU A 83 1.71 -32.65 -27.44
N VAL A 84 1.24 -33.88 -27.23
CA VAL A 84 0.81 -34.76 -28.32
C VAL A 84 -0.62 -34.39 -28.71
N PRO A 85 -0.88 -33.87 -29.93
CA PRO A 85 -2.20 -33.35 -30.28
C PRO A 85 -3.32 -34.40 -30.30
N ALA A 86 -3.01 -35.68 -30.46
CA ALA A 86 -4.03 -36.75 -30.54
C ALA A 86 -4.52 -37.19 -29.15
N SER A 87 -3.62 -37.31 -28.16
CA SER A 87 -3.94 -37.81 -26.82
C SER A 87 -4.03 -36.71 -25.74
N GLY A 88 -3.45 -35.53 -25.97
CA GLY A 88 -3.38 -34.46 -24.96
C GLY A 88 -2.30 -34.71 -23.88
N GLU A 89 -1.43 -35.70 -24.08
CA GLU A 89 -0.30 -35.98 -23.21
C GLU A 89 0.71 -34.83 -23.25
N LEU A 90 1.12 -34.37 -22.07
CA LEU A 90 2.18 -33.37 -21.92
C LEU A 90 3.50 -34.08 -21.64
N TRP A 91 4.40 -34.01 -22.60
CA TRP A 91 5.75 -34.55 -22.51
C TRP A 91 6.76 -33.46 -22.15
N VAL A 92 7.65 -33.79 -21.22
CA VAL A 92 8.62 -32.89 -20.59
C VAL A 92 10.01 -33.49 -20.78
N GLY A 93 10.89 -32.76 -21.47
CA GLY A 93 12.30 -33.13 -21.66
C GLY A 93 13.19 -32.40 -20.66
N HIS A 94 14.08 -33.14 -20.02
CA HIS A 94 14.97 -32.65 -18.97
C HIS A 94 16.44 -32.53 -19.44
N TYR A 95 17.21 -31.69 -18.75
CA TYR A 95 18.59 -31.35 -19.14
C TYR A 95 19.55 -32.55 -19.15
N LEU A 96 19.47 -33.48 -18.17
CA LEU A 96 20.35 -34.66 -18.14
C LEU A 96 19.82 -35.82 -19.01
N GLY A 97 18.74 -35.59 -19.76
CA GLY A 97 18.18 -36.55 -20.72
C GLY A 97 17.02 -37.38 -20.19
N GLY A 98 16.56 -37.15 -18.95
CA GLY A 98 15.30 -37.70 -18.46
C GLY A 98 14.09 -37.19 -19.24
N VAL A 99 13.01 -37.97 -19.25
CA VAL A 99 11.73 -37.62 -19.87
C VAL A 99 10.62 -37.85 -18.85
N SER A 100 9.69 -36.91 -18.74
CA SER A 100 8.46 -37.08 -17.97
C SER A 100 7.23 -36.92 -18.86
N VAL A 101 6.17 -37.62 -18.52
CA VAL A 101 4.89 -37.53 -19.22
C VAL A 101 3.77 -37.28 -18.22
N ARG A 102 2.75 -36.55 -18.64
CA ARG A 102 1.48 -36.46 -17.94
C ARG A 102 0.36 -36.92 -18.86
N ASN A 103 -0.29 -38.02 -18.47
CA ASN A 103 -1.27 -38.72 -19.31
C ASN A 103 -2.63 -37.98 -19.39
N ALA A 104 -3.01 -37.24 -18.35
CA ALA A 104 -4.27 -36.50 -18.31
C ALA A 104 -4.18 -35.21 -17.46
N PRO A 105 -5.06 -34.21 -17.69
CA PRO A 105 -5.16 -33.04 -16.82
C PRO A 105 -5.50 -33.47 -15.38
N GLY A 106 -4.67 -33.06 -14.41
CA GLY A 106 -4.84 -33.41 -13.00
C GLY A 106 -4.12 -34.70 -12.56
N ALA A 107 -3.65 -35.53 -13.50
CA ALA A 107 -2.80 -36.68 -13.18
C ALA A 107 -1.40 -36.24 -12.74
N PRO A 108 -0.73 -36.99 -11.85
CA PRO A 108 0.68 -36.75 -11.51
C PRO A 108 1.59 -36.93 -12.73
N PHE A 109 2.78 -36.33 -12.67
CA PHE A 109 3.81 -36.60 -13.69
C PHE A 109 4.47 -37.95 -13.41
N GLU A 110 4.82 -38.66 -14.47
CA GLU A 110 5.54 -39.93 -14.37
C GLU A 110 6.83 -39.88 -15.21
N ALA A 111 7.91 -40.47 -14.69
CA ALA A 111 9.13 -40.66 -15.45
C ALA A 111 8.90 -41.69 -16.56
N SER A 112 9.22 -41.34 -17.80
CA SER A 112 9.01 -42.17 -18.99
C SER A 112 10.34 -42.54 -19.67
N ASN A 113 10.33 -43.63 -20.42
CA ASN A 113 11.50 -44.10 -21.14
C ASN A 113 11.80 -43.20 -22.36
N ARG A 114 13.08 -42.88 -22.56
CA ARG A 114 13.57 -42.04 -23.66
C ARG A 114 13.14 -42.56 -25.03
N ALA A 115 13.04 -43.89 -25.20
CA ALA A 115 12.60 -44.51 -26.45
C ALA A 115 11.12 -44.23 -26.83
N ALA A 116 10.28 -43.87 -25.86
CA ALA A 116 8.87 -43.57 -26.07
C ALA A 116 8.60 -42.08 -26.38
N ALA A 117 9.62 -41.23 -26.31
CA ALA A 117 9.46 -39.79 -26.44
C ALA A 117 9.20 -39.33 -27.89
N PRO A 118 8.31 -38.33 -28.09
CA PRO A 118 7.99 -37.81 -29.43
C PRO A 118 9.19 -37.10 -30.10
N ALA A 119 9.34 -37.30 -31.42
CA ALA A 119 10.50 -36.88 -32.22
C ALA A 119 10.77 -35.36 -32.20
N GLY A 120 11.82 -34.89 -31.54
CA GLY A 120 12.14 -33.46 -31.35
C GLY A 120 12.00 -32.96 -29.91
N LEU A 121 11.54 -33.80 -28.98
CA LEU A 121 11.61 -33.54 -27.53
C LEU A 121 13.00 -33.88 -26.97
N LEU A 122 13.69 -34.86 -27.56
CA LEU A 122 14.98 -35.35 -27.10
C LEU A 122 16.12 -34.49 -27.64
N LEU A 123 16.96 -33.99 -26.73
CA LEU A 123 18.23 -33.37 -27.07
C LEU A 123 19.17 -34.41 -27.72
N GLN A 124 19.70 -34.08 -28.89
CA GLN A 124 20.66 -34.92 -29.63
C GLN A 124 22.06 -34.93 -28.99
N SER A 125 22.37 -33.97 -28.12
CA SER A 125 23.64 -33.83 -27.38
C SER A 125 23.41 -33.23 -26.00
N HIS A 126 24.31 -33.47 -25.04
CA HIS A 126 24.30 -32.75 -23.75
C HIS A 126 24.43 -31.23 -24.00
N GLY A 127 23.42 -30.45 -23.58
CA GLY A 127 23.40 -29.00 -23.73
C GLY A 127 21.97 -28.45 -23.85
N PRO A 128 21.76 -27.13 -23.66
CA PRO A 128 20.46 -26.50 -23.87
C PRO A 128 20.04 -26.64 -25.35
N PRO A 129 18.73 -26.75 -25.65
CA PRO A 129 18.26 -26.80 -27.03
C PRO A 129 18.72 -25.54 -27.77
N PRO A 130 19.06 -25.65 -29.08
CA PRO A 130 19.44 -24.49 -29.87
C PRO A 130 18.28 -23.49 -29.85
N VAL A 131 18.58 -22.26 -29.43
CA VAL A 131 17.62 -21.15 -29.45
C VAL A 131 17.09 -20.99 -30.88
N ASP A 132 15.76 -20.95 -31.04
CA ASP A 132 15.13 -20.67 -32.33
C ASP A 132 15.32 -19.18 -32.70
N THR A 133 16.56 -18.85 -33.02
CA THR A 133 17.02 -17.52 -33.42
C THR A 133 16.34 -17.05 -34.69
N ALA A 134 15.83 -17.96 -35.53
CA ALA A 134 15.08 -17.64 -36.74
C ALA A 134 13.67 -17.14 -36.41
N ALA A 135 12.91 -17.85 -35.58
CA ALA A 135 11.56 -17.44 -35.17
C ALA A 135 11.60 -16.20 -34.25
N ILE A 136 12.49 -16.19 -33.27
CA ILE A 136 12.72 -15.03 -32.39
C ILE A 136 13.19 -13.83 -33.22
N GLY A 137 14.15 -14.04 -34.11
CA GLY A 137 14.64 -12.99 -35.01
C GLY A 137 13.56 -12.50 -35.98
N HIS A 138 12.72 -13.39 -36.52
CA HIS A 138 11.58 -13.01 -37.35
C HIS A 138 10.54 -12.22 -36.55
N TYR A 139 10.21 -12.64 -35.32
CA TYR A 139 9.29 -11.94 -34.43
C TYR A 139 9.80 -10.55 -34.03
N LEU A 140 11.05 -10.45 -33.56
CA LEU A 140 11.70 -9.18 -33.23
C LEU A 140 11.78 -8.26 -34.46
N ARG A 141 12.02 -8.81 -35.66
CA ARG A 141 12.01 -8.04 -36.93
C ARG A 141 10.60 -7.65 -37.39
N ARG A 142 9.61 -8.53 -37.23
CA ARG A 142 8.20 -8.33 -37.60
C ARG A 142 7.58 -7.21 -36.77
N TYR A 143 7.86 -7.17 -35.46
CA TYR A 143 7.28 -6.20 -34.52
C TYR A 143 8.23 -5.09 -34.07
N ARG A 144 9.50 -5.10 -34.51
CA ARG A 144 10.53 -4.07 -34.24
C ARG A 144 10.79 -3.78 -32.77
N LEU A 145 10.67 -4.82 -31.97
CA LEU A 145 10.91 -4.80 -30.54
C LEU A 145 12.42 -4.67 -30.26
N HIS A 146 12.78 -3.71 -29.41
CA HIS A 146 14.15 -3.57 -28.89
C HIS A 146 14.14 -4.02 -27.44
N LEU A 147 14.72 -5.19 -27.17
CA LEU A 147 14.86 -5.69 -25.81
C LEU A 147 15.94 -4.86 -25.06
N PRO A 148 15.79 -4.60 -23.74
CA PRO A 148 16.81 -3.92 -22.95
C PRO A 148 18.20 -4.59 -23.06
N ARG A 149 19.27 -3.81 -22.89
CA ARG A 149 20.64 -4.35 -22.89
C ARG A 149 20.77 -5.41 -21.80
N GLY A 150 21.20 -6.62 -22.18
CA GLY A 150 21.33 -7.78 -21.28
C GLY A 150 20.20 -8.81 -21.36
N VAL A 151 19.11 -8.51 -22.08
CA VAL A 151 18.03 -9.48 -22.31
C VAL A 151 18.35 -10.37 -23.50
N VAL A 152 18.60 -11.66 -23.24
CA VAL A 152 18.81 -12.65 -24.29
C VAL A 152 17.54 -13.47 -24.47
N PRO A 153 16.78 -13.31 -25.57
CA PRO A 153 15.60 -14.11 -25.82
C PRO A 153 15.99 -15.56 -26.16
N ILE A 154 15.32 -16.52 -25.54
CA ILE A 154 15.65 -17.96 -25.64
C ILE A 154 14.48 -18.80 -26.18
N CYS A 155 13.23 -18.35 -26.01
CA CYS A 155 12.06 -19.02 -26.59
C CYS A 155 10.93 -18.01 -26.88
N LEU A 156 10.01 -18.39 -27.78
CA LEU A 156 8.87 -17.58 -28.22
C LEU A 156 7.62 -18.47 -28.32
N LEU A 157 6.46 -17.95 -27.94
CA LEU A 157 5.17 -18.63 -28.06
C LEU A 157 4.07 -17.62 -28.41
N GLU A 158 3.33 -17.85 -29.49
CA GLU A 158 2.08 -17.13 -29.77
C GLU A 158 0.91 -17.90 -29.15
N ASP A 159 0.14 -17.24 -28.29
CA ASP A 159 -1.00 -17.84 -27.62
C ASP A 159 -2.27 -17.80 -28.48
N ARG A 160 -3.28 -18.57 -28.08
CA ARG A 160 -4.55 -18.69 -28.82
C ARG A 160 -5.41 -17.44 -28.82
N GLU A 161 -5.12 -16.49 -27.94
CA GLU A 161 -5.77 -15.17 -27.87
C GLU A 161 -5.02 -14.13 -28.71
N GLY A 162 -3.94 -14.52 -29.41
CA GLY A 162 -3.15 -13.65 -30.27
C GLY A 162 -2.06 -12.85 -29.54
N ASN A 163 -1.80 -13.10 -28.26
CA ASN A 163 -0.66 -12.49 -27.56
C ASN A 163 0.61 -13.27 -27.87
N THR A 164 1.75 -12.58 -27.88
CA THR A 164 3.04 -13.25 -28.02
C THR A 164 3.86 -13.20 -26.74
N TRP A 165 4.34 -14.35 -26.30
CA TRP A 165 5.14 -14.56 -25.11
C TRP A 165 6.59 -14.82 -25.51
N LEU A 166 7.52 -14.23 -24.77
CA LEU A 166 8.97 -14.29 -25.02
C LEU A 166 9.68 -14.67 -23.73
N GLY A 167 10.29 -15.85 -23.69
CA GLY A 167 11.14 -16.28 -22.58
C GLY A 167 12.57 -15.76 -22.76
N THR A 168 13.18 -15.29 -21.68
CA THR A 168 14.52 -14.66 -21.71
C THR A 168 15.47 -15.29 -20.71
N ALA A 169 16.78 -15.21 -20.98
CA ALA A 169 17.82 -15.62 -20.05
C ALA A 169 18.04 -14.51 -19.01
N GLY A 170 17.63 -14.75 -17.77
CA GLY A 170 17.93 -13.90 -16.61
C GLY A 170 16.97 -12.75 -16.37
N GLN A 171 15.99 -12.51 -17.26
CA GLN A 171 14.96 -11.49 -17.08
C GLN A 171 13.53 -12.05 -17.19
N GLY A 172 13.34 -13.34 -16.96
CA GLY A 172 12.03 -13.95 -16.81
C GLY A 172 11.22 -14.03 -18.10
N LEU A 173 9.90 -14.09 -17.94
CA LEU A 173 8.92 -14.20 -19.02
C LEU A 173 8.41 -12.81 -19.42
N TRP A 174 8.41 -12.54 -20.72
CA TRP A 174 7.92 -11.29 -21.29
C TRP A 174 6.64 -11.58 -22.08
N ARG A 175 5.68 -10.68 -22.01
CA ARG A 175 4.41 -10.81 -22.74
C ARG A 175 4.12 -9.57 -23.56
N HIS A 176 3.95 -9.76 -24.87
CA HIS A 176 3.43 -8.80 -25.83
C HIS A 176 1.93 -9.06 -26.01
N ALA A 177 1.11 -8.23 -25.36
CA ALA A 177 -0.33 -8.17 -25.58
C ALA A 177 -0.69 -6.85 -26.27
N ASP A 178 -1.73 -6.88 -27.08
CA ASP A 178 -2.09 -5.88 -28.08
C ASP A 178 -2.49 -4.50 -27.51
N ARG A 179 -1.52 -3.62 -27.18
CA ARG A 179 -1.77 -2.18 -26.97
C ARG A 179 -0.57 -1.31 -27.36
N TYR A 180 -0.68 -0.62 -28.49
CA TYR A 180 0.25 0.46 -28.87
C TYR A 180 -0.38 1.83 -28.58
N LEU A 181 0.37 2.63 -27.83
CA LEU A 181 0.25 4.07 -27.76
C LEU A 181 1.68 4.60 -27.69
N ARG A 182 2.09 5.24 -28.78
CA ARG A 182 3.51 5.53 -29.08
C ARG A 182 4.01 6.72 -28.26
N ARG A 183 5.07 6.52 -27.45
CA ARG A 183 5.78 7.55 -26.67
C ARG A 183 6.86 8.25 -27.51
N TYR A 184 6.99 9.57 -27.36
CA TYR A 184 8.17 10.35 -27.76
C TYR A 184 8.98 10.70 -26.51
N PRO A 185 10.21 10.17 -26.34
CA PRO A 185 11.05 10.59 -25.23
C PRO A 185 11.49 12.05 -25.46
N THR A 186 11.18 12.91 -24.49
CA THR A 186 11.82 14.19 -24.29
C THR A 186 13.29 13.96 -23.89
N PRO A 187 14.27 14.70 -24.46
CA PRO A 187 15.65 14.70 -23.97
C PRO A 187 15.68 15.02 -22.46
N ALA A 188 16.54 14.35 -21.70
CA ALA A 188 16.76 14.63 -20.29
C ALA A 188 16.97 16.16 -20.10
N GLY A 189 16.10 16.80 -19.31
CA GLY A 189 16.09 18.25 -19.10
C GLY A 189 14.98 19.05 -19.78
N SER A 190 14.05 18.43 -20.53
CA SER A 190 12.91 19.15 -21.13
C SER A 190 11.60 18.98 -20.34
N SER A 191 10.94 20.10 -20.05
CA SER A 191 9.68 20.17 -19.30
C SER A 191 8.51 19.53 -20.07
N PRO A 192 7.55 18.91 -19.36
CA PRO A 192 6.37 18.31 -20.01
C PRO A 192 5.55 19.36 -20.78
N PRO A 193 4.90 18.97 -21.90
CA PRO A 193 4.02 19.88 -22.63
C PRO A 193 2.75 20.16 -21.82
N LEU A 194 2.50 21.44 -21.56
CA LEU A 194 1.34 22.00 -20.87
C LEU A 194 0.19 22.34 -21.85
N ALA A 195 0.49 22.57 -23.13
CA ALA A 195 -0.51 22.88 -24.18
C ALA A 195 -0.11 22.40 -25.56
N LEU A 196 -1.08 22.16 -26.45
CA LEU A 196 -0.87 21.60 -27.79
C LEU A 196 -1.71 22.32 -28.85
N CYS A 197 -1.15 22.54 -30.04
CA CYS A 197 -1.94 22.90 -31.22
C CYS A 197 -1.30 22.43 -32.55
N SER A 198 -2.08 22.48 -33.64
CA SER A 198 -1.61 22.16 -34.99
C SER A 198 -0.64 23.23 -35.52
N GLY A 199 0.61 22.85 -35.76
CA GLY A 199 1.67 23.66 -36.35
C GLY A 199 1.62 23.77 -37.88
N PRO A 200 2.46 24.62 -38.48
CA PRO A 200 2.53 24.80 -39.94
C PRO A 200 2.99 23.49 -40.63
N GLN A 201 2.47 23.21 -41.83
CA GLN A 201 2.89 22.07 -42.68
C GLN A 201 2.74 20.69 -42.02
N GLY A 202 1.81 20.53 -41.08
CA GLY A 202 1.54 19.26 -40.39
C GLY A 202 2.42 18.99 -39.16
N ALA A 203 3.27 19.93 -38.76
CA ALA A 203 3.98 19.89 -37.48
C ALA A 203 3.01 20.10 -36.30
N LEU A 204 3.40 19.74 -35.08
CA LEU A 204 2.72 20.02 -33.82
C LEU A 204 3.44 21.16 -33.08
N LEU A 205 2.69 22.06 -32.47
CA LEU A 205 3.20 23.10 -31.58
C LEU A 205 2.93 22.70 -30.13
N LEU A 206 3.94 22.85 -29.27
CA LEU A 206 3.96 22.44 -27.87
C LEU A 206 4.22 23.65 -26.99
N GLY A 207 3.34 23.95 -26.04
CA GLY A 207 3.64 24.83 -24.91
C GLY A 207 4.18 23.98 -23.77
N THR A 208 5.30 24.37 -23.16
CA THR A 208 5.94 23.64 -22.05
C THR A 208 6.22 24.60 -20.89
N ALA A 209 6.61 24.09 -19.72
CA ALA A 209 7.04 24.95 -18.61
C ALA A 209 8.30 25.76 -18.94
N ALA A 210 9.09 25.34 -19.94
CA ALA A 210 10.27 26.05 -20.40
C ALA A 210 10.02 26.96 -21.62
N GLY A 211 8.80 27.01 -22.17
CA GLY A 211 8.51 27.79 -23.38
C GLY A 211 7.85 27.03 -24.51
N LEU A 212 7.92 27.61 -25.72
CA LEU A 212 7.30 27.07 -26.92
C LEU A 212 8.25 26.16 -27.70
N GLN A 213 7.78 25.01 -28.17
CA GLN A 213 8.55 24.03 -28.92
C GLN A 213 7.74 23.49 -30.11
N THR A 214 8.42 23.10 -31.19
CA THR A 214 7.80 22.44 -32.36
C THR A 214 8.08 20.94 -32.32
N ALA A 215 7.21 20.13 -32.93
CA ALA A 215 7.44 18.71 -33.16
C ALA A 215 7.01 18.34 -34.58
N THR A 216 7.75 17.46 -35.24
CA THR A 216 7.34 16.97 -36.57
C THR A 216 6.05 16.14 -36.47
N PRO A 217 5.31 15.88 -37.58
CA PRO A 217 4.18 14.94 -37.55
C PRO A 217 4.57 13.52 -37.10
N THR A 218 5.86 13.20 -37.18
CA THR A 218 6.48 11.98 -36.65
C THR A 218 7.03 12.16 -35.24
N GLY A 219 6.59 13.19 -34.50
CA GLY A 219 6.89 13.58 -33.11
C GLY A 219 8.35 13.76 -32.72
N LYS A 220 9.25 14.00 -33.67
CA LYS A 220 10.61 14.44 -33.36
C LYS A 220 10.53 15.88 -32.87
N LEU A 221 10.92 16.12 -31.61
CA LEU A 221 11.00 17.45 -31.02
C LEU A 221 12.01 18.31 -31.81
N GLY A 222 11.54 19.45 -32.31
CA GLY A 222 12.35 20.50 -32.88
C GLY A 222 13.04 21.33 -31.80
N LYS A 223 13.91 22.27 -32.23
CA LYS A 223 14.55 23.21 -31.31
C LYS A 223 13.49 24.01 -30.54
N GLN A 224 13.74 24.20 -29.24
CA GLN A 224 12.99 25.13 -28.41
C GLN A 224 13.06 26.52 -29.05
N LEU A 225 11.90 27.15 -29.23
CA LEU A 225 11.82 28.45 -29.87
C LEU A 225 12.26 29.48 -28.82
N SER A 226 13.49 29.95 -28.94
CA SER A 226 14.17 30.85 -27.99
C SER A 226 13.46 32.19 -27.74
N SER A 227 12.41 32.52 -28.50
CA SER A 227 11.66 33.76 -28.37
C SER A 227 10.68 33.80 -27.19
N LEU A 228 10.31 32.65 -26.60
CA LEU A 228 9.39 32.56 -25.45
C LEU A 228 9.97 31.54 -24.46
N ALA A 229 10.82 31.99 -23.53
CA ALA A 229 11.49 31.17 -22.52
C ALA A 229 10.72 31.13 -21.18
N MET A 230 9.39 31.06 -21.25
CA MET A 230 8.51 31.16 -20.08
C MET A 230 7.34 30.18 -20.20
N PRO A 231 6.72 29.74 -19.10
CA PRO A 231 5.71 28.69 -19.14
C PRO A 231 4.50 29.05 -20.04
N VAL A 232 4.28 28.28 -21.11
CA VAL A 232 3.12 28.44 -22.02
C VAL A 232 2.05 27.42 -21.63
N ARG A 233 0.92 27.89 -21.09
CA ARG A 233 -0.16 27.05 -20.54
C ARG A 233 -1.31 26.77 -21.52
N VAL A 234 -1.52 27.63 -22.52
CA VAL A 234 -2.60 27.48 -23.51
C VAL A 234 -2.14 27.95 -24.88
N LEU A 235 -2.57 27.27 -25.94
CA LEU A 235 -2.29 27.62 -27.34
C LEU A 235 -3.58 27.60 -28.17
N LEU A 236 -3.78 28.60 -29.03
CA LEU A 236 -4.93 28.69 -29.93
C LEU A 236 -4.49 29.15 -31.35
N PRO A 237 -4.80 28.39 -32.42
CA PRO A 237 -4.51 28.81 -33.78
C PRO A 237 -5.38 30.00 -34.20
N LEU A 238 -4.82 30.92 -34.98
CA LEU A 238 -5.54 32.10 -35.47
C LEU A 238 -6.38 31.71 -36.70
N PRO A 239 -7.71 31.87 -36.66
CA PRO A 239 -8.54 31.51 -37.80
C PRO A 239 -8.18 32.38 -39.01
N GLY A 240 -7.97 31.71 -40.15
CA GLY A 240 -7.52 32.34 -41.40
C GLY A 240 -6.00 32.39 -41.61
N SER A 241 -5.17 31.99 -40.63
CA SER A 241 -3.72 31.90 -40.78
C SER A 241 -3.20 30.51 -40.39
N SER A 242 -2.52 29.83 -41.32
CA SER A 242 -1.87 28.53 -41.05
C SER A 242 -0.53 28.64 -40.32
N ARG A 243 -0.15 29.88 -39.91
CA ARG A 243 1.17 30.18 -39.35
C ARG A 243 1.13 31.05 -38.09
N SER A 244 -0.04 31.47 -37.61
CA SER A 244 -0.19 32.40 -36.48
C SER A 244 -0.98 31.78 -35.33
N TYR A 245 -0.56 32.09 -34.10
CA TYR A 245 -1.04 31.44 -32.88
C TYR A 245 -1.17 32.45 -31.74
N TRP A 246 -2.14 32.26 -30.86
CA TRP A 246 -2.20 32.90 -29.54
C TRP A 246 -1.62 31.95 -28.49
N ALA A 247 -0.75 32.45 -27.61
CA ALA A 247 -0.12 31.72 -26.53
C ALA A 247 -0.40 32.42 -25.19
N GLY A 248 -1.08 31.73 -24.27
CA GLY A 248 -1.28 32.19 -22.89
C GLY A 248 -0.14 31.70 -21.99
N THR A 249 0.52 32.61 -21.29
CA THR A 249 1.63 32.29 -20.39
C THR A 249 1.23 32.42 -18.92
N ALA A 250 1.98 31.75 -18.03
CA ALA A 250 1.80 31.91 -16.58
C ALA A 250 2.45 33.21 -16.12
N GLY A 251 1.65 34.20 -15.69
CA GLY A 251 2.14 35.42 -15.02
C GLY A 251 2.64 36.54 -15.95
N ASP A 252 2.56 36.36 -17.27
CA ASP A 252 2.99 37.35 -18.28
C ASP A 252 1.95 37.57 -19.41
N GLY A 253 0.70 37.19 -19.16
CA GLY A 253 -0.46 37.49 -20.02
C GLY A 253 -0.52 36.72 -21.34
N LEU A 254 -1.12 37.36 -22.36
CA LEU A 254 -1.40 36.76 -23.67
C LEU A 254 -0.45 37.27 -24.76
N TRP A 255 0.01 36.35 -25.59
CA TRP A 255 1.00 36.60 -26.64
C TRP A 255 0.52 36.16 -28.02
N HIS A 256 0.79 36.96 -29.04
CA HIS A 256 0.64 36.57 -30.44
C HIS A 256 1.97 36.02 -30.98
N TYR A 257 1.97 34.80 -31.50
CA TYR A 257 3.11 34.12 -32.09
C TYR A 257 2.90 33.88 -33.60
N ALA A 258 3.73 34.49 -34.44
CA ALA A 258 3.81 34.21 -35.87
C ALA A 258 5.29 34.24 -36.31
N PRO A 259 5.87 33.16 -36.84
CA PRO A 259 7.25 33.19 -37.34
C PRO A 259 7.30 34.01 -38.64
N PRO A 260 8.26 34.93 -38.88
CA PRO A 260 9.35 35.44 -38.05
C PRO A 260 9.14 36.94 -37.72
N ARG A 261 8.41 37.26 -36.64
CA ARG A 261 8.54 38.54 -35.92
C ARG A 261 8.46 38.28 -34.42
N ALA A 262 9.26 39.00 -33.63
CA ALA A 262 9.33 38.84 -32.19
C ALA A 262 7.94 38.89 -31.55
N PRO A 263 7.69 38.07 -30.51
CA PRO A 263 6.39 37.99 -29.88
C PRO A 263 6.03 39.37 -29.30
N ARG A 264 4.80 39.81 -29.53
CA ARG A 264 4.29 41.10 -29.04
C ARG A 264 3.28 40.82 -27.93
N ARG A 265 3.48 41.47 -26.79
CA ARG A 265 2.48 41.54 -25.72
C ARG A 265 1.19 42.10 -26.29
N VAL A 266 0.07 41.48 -25.96
CA VAL A 266 -1.25 42.01 -26.33
C VAL A 266 -1.55 43.23 -25.48
N ALA A 267 -1.59 44.40 -26.13
CA ALA A 267 -1.92 45.66 -25.47
C ALA A 267 -3.34 45.60 -24.88
N GLY A 268 -3.52 46.13 -23.67
CA GLY A 268 -4.82 46.19 -22.99
C GLY A 268 -5.12 45.06 -22.00
N LEU A 269 -4.22 44.07 -21.83
CA LEU A 269 -4.32 43.05 -20.78
C LEU A 269 -3.29 43.28 -19.64
N PRO A 270 -3.67 43.11 -18.36
CA PRO A 270 -2.75 43.18 -17.22
C PRO A 270 -1.59 42.18 -17.32
N THR A 271 -0.41 42.54 -16.79
CA THR A 271 0.80 41.69 -16.83
C THR A 271 0.68 40.46 -15.94
N THR A 272 0.01 40.58 -14.79
CA THR A 272 -0.04 39.56 -13.74
C THR A 272 -1.12 38.48 -13.96
N LEU A 273 -1.76 38.45 -15.13
CA LEU A 273 -2.86 37.52 -15.40
C LEU A 273 -2.37 36.07 -15.48
N ASP A 274 -3.04 35.18 -14.72
CA ASP A 274 -2.92 33.74 -14.86
C ASP A 274 -4.04 33.22 -15.77
N VAL A 275 -3.69 32.97 -17.04
CA VAL A 275 -4.61 32.56 -18.10
C VAL A 275 -4.83 31.04 -18.06
N THR A 276 -6.08 30.62 -17.92
CA THR A 276 -6.48 29.22 -17.79
C THR A 276 -7.13 28.66 -19.06
N ALA A 277 -7.83 29.48 -19.84
CA ALA A 277 -8.53 29.06 -21.05
C ALA A 277 -8.58 30.15 -22.11
N LEU A 278 -8.58 29.77 -23.39
CA LEU A 278 -8.70 30.68 -24.54
C LEU A 278 -9.71 30.11 -25.54
N THR A 279 -10.53 30.99 -26.13
CA THR A 279 -11.35 30.62 -27.30
C THR A 279 -11.54 31.82 -28.22
N TYR A 280 -11.75 31.59 -29.51
CA TYR A 280 -11.97 32.65 -30.48
C TYR A 280 -13.31 32.47 -31.17
N SER A 281 -14.11 33.54 -31.18
CA SER A 281 -15.35 33.62 -31.93
C SER A 281 -15.17 34.63 -33.07
N PRO A 282 -15.40 34.25 -34.35
CA PRO A 282 -15.31 35.17 -35.49
C PRO A 282 -16.20 36.40 -35.37
N ARG A 283 -17.29 36.34 -34.59
CA ARG A 283 -18.23 37.47 -34.41
C ARG A 283 -17.78 38.47 -33.35
N THR A 284 -17.19 37.99 -32.26
CA THR A 284 -16.91 38.84 -31.08
C THR A 284 -15.42 39.10 -30.88
N GLY A 285 -14.55 38.20 -31.32
CA GLY A 285 -13.11 38.26 -31.06
C GLY A 285 -12.61 37.18 -30.09
N LEU A 286 -11.48 37.47 -29.46
CA LEU A 286 -10.73 36.54 -28.62
C LEU A 286 -11.19 36.65 -27.16
N TRP A 287 -11.54 35.52 -26.57
CA TRP A 287 -11.97 35.40 -25.18
C TRP A 287 -10.88 34.72 -24.35
N VAL A 288 -10.63 35.27 -23.16
CA VAL A 288 -9.53 34.89 -22.27
C VAL A 288 -10.07 34.66 -20.87
N GLY A 289 -10.09 33.41 -20.44
CA GLY A 289 -10.46 33.00 -19.09
C GLY A 289 -9.25 33.03 -18.16
N THR A 290 -9.48 33.45 -16.91
CA THR A 290 -8.44 33.58 -15.90
C THR A 290 -8.75 32.75 -14.65
N ALA A 291 -7.72 32.46 -13.86
CA ALA A 291 -7.85 31.65 -12.64
C ALA A 291 -8.70 32.32 -11.55
N ALA A 292 -8.66 33.66 -11.44
CA ALA A 292 -9.32 34.39 -10.36
C ALA A 292 -9.97 35.72 -10.78
N ASP A 293 -9.59 36.29 -11.92
CA ASP A 293 -9.93 37.66 -12.32
C ASP A 293 -11.08 37.70 -13.35
N GLY A 294 -11.76 36.60 -13.62
CA GLY A 294 -12.89 36.56 -14.56
C GLY A 294 -12.46 36.40 -16.01
N LEU A 295 -13.20 37.05 -16.90
CA LEU A 295 -13.18 36.81 -18.34
C LEU A 295 -12.88 38.10 -19.11
N TYR A 296 -11.89 38.07 -19.98
CA TYR A 296 -11.54 39.19 -20.85
C TYR A 296 -11.96 38.92 -22.29
N LEU A 297 -12.50 39.92 -22.96
CA LEU A 297 -12.83 39.91 -24.39
C LEU A 297 -11.99 40.97 -25.10
N LEU A 298 -11.23 40.50 -26.09
CA LEU A 298 -10.51 41.33 -27.04
C LEU A 298 -11.30 41.32 -28.35
N PRO A 299 -11.97 42.44 -28.68
CA PRO A 299 -12.81 42.50 -29.87
C PRO A 299 -12.01 42.18 -31.14
N ALA A 300 -12.67 41.55 -32.13
CA ALA A 300 -12.04 41.27 -33.43
C ALA A 300 -11.63 42.57 -34.15
N ASP A 301 -12.34 43.66 -33.88
CA ASP A 301 -11.97 45.01 -34.28
C ASP A 301 -11.03 45.63 -33.23
N SER A 302 -9.76 45.81 -33.61
CA SER A 302 -8.71 46.37 -32.76
C SER A 302 -8.95 47.82 -32.31
N ALA A 303 -9.93 48.53 -32.90
CA ALA A 303 -10.30 49.87 -32.46
C ALA A 303 -11.15 49.88 -31.17
N GLN A 304 -11.77 48.75 -30.81
CA GLN A 304 -12.59 48.65 -29.60
C GLN A 304 -11.74 48.30 -28.37
N PRO A 305 -12.01 48.91 -27.20
CA PRO A 305 -11.28 48.61 -25.98
C PRO A 305 -11.54 47.19 -25.50
N VAL A 306 -10.54 46.60 -24.85
CA VAL A 306 -10.66 45.31 -24.16
C VAL A 306 -11.77 45.40 -23.12
N ARG A 307 -12.66 44.41 -23.10
CA ARG A 307 -13.76 44.32 -22.12
C ARG A 307 -13.43 43.29 -21.06
N HIS A 308 -13.75 43.61 -19.82
CA HIS A 308 -13.53 42.75 -18.66
C HIS A 308 -14.87 42.41 -18.02
N PHE A 309 -15.12 41.13 -17.80
CA PHE A 309 -16.33 40.60 -17.22
C PHE A 309 -16.00 39.85 -15.92
N THR A 310 -16.60 40.31 -14.83
CA THR A 310 -16.57 39.69 -13.52
C THR A 310 -17.99 39.33 -13.07
N THR A 311 -18.15 38.78 -11.87
CA THR A 311 -19.45 38.55 -11.24
C THR A 311 -20.34 39.80 -11.20
N ALA A 312 -19.75 41.00 -11.09
CA ALA A 312 -20.48 42.25 -11.14
C ALA A 312 -21.13 42.54 -12.52
N GLN A 313 -20.60 41.94 -13.60
CA GLN A 313 -21.11 42.11 -14.97
C GLN A 313 -21.92 40.90 -15.47
N GLY A 314 -22.40 40.05 -14.54
CA GLY A 314 -23.31 38.93 -14.86
C GLY A 314 -22.63 37.60 -15.14
N LEU A 315 -21.32 37.49 -14.89
CA LEU A 315 -20.61 36.22 -14.88
C LEU A 315 -21.00 35.42 -13.62
N LEU A 316 -21.03 34.09 -13.68
CA LEU A 316 -21.41 33.27 -12.52
C LEU A 316 -20.32 33.26 -11.43
N LYS A 317 -19.06 33.14 -11.83
CA LYS A 317 -17.86 33.25 -10.97
C LYS A 317 -16.67 33.76 -11.77
N ASN A 318 -15.67 34.30 -11.08
CA ASN A 318 -14.46 34.82 -11.70
C ASN A 318 -13.39 33.75 -12.01
N ASN A 319 -13.54 32.52 -11.51
CA ASN A 319 -12.61 31.42 -11.78
C ASN A 319 -13.05 30.63 -13.02
N ILE A 320 -12.47 30.94 -14.17
CA ILE A 320 -12.83 30.33 -15.44
C ILE A 320 -11.95 29.10 -15.69
N TYR A 321 -12.58 27.95 -15.96
CA TYR A 321 -11.86 26.68 -16.18
C TYR A 321 -11.89 26.23 -17.63
N ALA A 322 -13.01 26.46 -18.32
CA ALA A 322 -13.18 26.03 -19.71
C ALA A 322 -13.98 27.06 -20.52
N LEU A 323 -13.64 27.22 -21.79
CA LEU A 323 -14.31 28.11 -22.74
C LEU A 323 -14.55 27.41 -24.08
N LEU A 324 -15.70 27.64 -24.70
CA LEU A 324 -16.00 27.17 -26.06
C LEU A 324 -16.81 28.23 -26.82
N ALA A 325 -16.30 28.70 -27.96
CA ALA A 325 -17.09 29.41 -28.94
C ALA A 325 -17.79 28.40 -29.87
N ASP A 326 -19.12 28.39 -29.87
CA ASP A 326 -19.90 27.50 -30.77
C ASP A 326 -20.04 28.10 -32.18
N ARG A 327 -20.46 27.28 -33.16
CA ARG A 327 -20.69 27.75 -34.55
C ARG A 327 -21.75 28.85 -34.68
N SER A 328 -22.64 29.00 -33.71
CA SER A 328 -23.64 30.09 -33.68
C SER A 328 -23.07 31.43 -33.20
N GLY A 329 -21.83 31.41 -32.68
CA GLY A 329 -21.11 32.57 -32.17
C GLY A 329 -21.34 32.82 -30.67
N ARG A 330 -22.04 31.94 -29.95
CA ARG A 330 -22.15 32.00 -28.49
C ARG A 330 -20.87 31.50 -27.85
N VAL A 331 -20.54 32.05 -26.69
CA VAL A 331 -19.35 31.66 -25.95
C VAL A 331 -19.78 31.04 -24.63
N TRP A 332 -19.57 29.74 -24.52
CA TRP A 332 -19.87 28.94 -23.35
C TRP A 332 -18.74 29.06 -22.33
N VAL A 333 -19.12 29.25 -21.07
CA VAL A 333 -18.21 29.49 -19.95
C VAL A 333 -18.44 28.46 -18.87
N GLY A 334 -17.38 27.71 -18.55
CA GLY A 334 -17.36 26.67 -17.53
C GLY A 334 -16.67 27.15 -16.26
N THR A 335 -17.36 26.98 -15.15
CA THR A 335 -16.93 27.36 -13.79
C THR A 335 -17.19 26.20 -12.82
N HIS A 336 -16.44 26.12 -11.71
CA HIS A 336 -16.62 25.07 -10.71
C HIS A 336 -17.76 25.37 -9.72
N GLY A 337 -18.58 24.36 -9.42
CA GLY A 337 -19.64 24.44 -8.41
C GLY A 337 -20.74 25.44 -8.73
N THR A 338 -20.98 25.74 -10.01
CA THR A 338 -22.10 26.57 -10.48
C THR A 338 -22.76 25.90 -11.66
N ASP A 339 -23.82 26.47 -12.23
CA ASP A 339 -24.31 26.02 -13.53
C ASP A 339 -23.46 26.57 -14.69
N LEU A 340 -23.95 26.38 -15.91
CA LEU A 340 -23.34 26.81 -17.16
C LEU A 340 -23.76 28.25 -17.52
N ALA A 341 -22.82 29.06 -18.01
CA ALA A 341 -23.13 30.37 -18.60
C ALA A 341 -22.80 30.41 -20.08
N ALA A 342 -23.64 31.07 -20.88
CA ALA A 342 -23.40 31.30 -22.30
C ALA A 342 -23.50 32.80 -22.61
N TYR A 343 -22.43 33.40 -23.12
CA TYR A 343 -22.50 34.76 -23.64
C TYR A 343 -23.21 34.76 -25.00
N ASN A 344 -24.28 35.53 -25.09
CA ASN A 344 -24.98 35.74 -26.34
C ASN A 344 -24.43 36.98 -27.05
N PRO A 345 -23.84 36.82 -28.26
CA PRO A 345 -23.21 37.94 -28.97
C PRO A 345 -24.21 39.01 -29.42
N ASN A 346 -25.49 38.67 -29.60
CA ASN A 346 -26.51 39.60 -30.08
C ASN A 346 -27.08 40.47 -28.95
N THR A 347 -27.23 39.91 -27.75
CA THR A 347 -27.79 40.62 -26.59
C THR A 347 -26.73 41.17 -25.66
N HIS A 348 -25.45 40.83 -25.88
CA HIS A 348 -24.31 41.18 -25.05
C HIS A 348 -24.46 40.80 -23.56
N ARG A 349 -25.25 39.76 -23.27
CA ARG A 349 -25.51 39.28 -21.91
C ARG A 349 -25.16 37.80 -21.75
N PHE A 350 -24.78 37.43 -20.54
CA PHE A 350 -24.66 36.03 -20.13
C PHE A 350 -26.04 35.45 -19.83
N ILE A 351 -26.33 34.30 -20.44
CA ILE A 351 -27.52 33.50 -20.19
C ILE A 351 -27.08 32.32 -19.32
N ARG A 352 -27.69 32.18 -18.14
CA ARG A 352 -27.48 31.03 -17.26
C ARG A 352 -28.32 29.86 -17.75
N HIS A 353 -27.69 28.71 -17.92
CA HIS A 353 -28.31 27.44 -18.23
C HIS A 353 -28.24 26.54 -17.00
N GLN A 354 -29.35 26.44 -16.27
CA GLN A 354 -29.42 25.56 -15.11
C GLN A 354 -29.52 24.11 -15.54
N LEU A 355 -28.51 23.31 -15.20
CA LEU A 355 -28.46 21.88 -15.53
C LEU A 355 -29.02 21.03 -14.40
N ASN A 356 -28.87 21.50 -13.15
CA ASN A 356 -29.33 20.82 -11.94
C ASN A 356 -29.69 21.85 -10.84
N SER A 357 -30.47 21.45 -9.84
CA SER A 357 -30.85 22.31 -8.69
C SER A 357 -29.66 22.68 -7.79
N SER A 358 -28.63 21.83 -7.73
CA SER A 358 -27.44 22.01 -6.88
C SER A 358 -26.24 22.66 -7.57
N GLY A 359 -26.32 22.98 -8.87
CA GLY A 359 -25.18 23.38 -9.69
C GLY A 359 -24.30 22.19 -10.13
N VAL A 360 -23.43 22.42 -11.13
CA VAL A 360 -22.65 21.38 -11.81
C VAL A 360 -21.24 21.87 -12.14
N SER A 361 -20.20 21.27 -11.54
CA SER A 361 -18.82 21.64 -11.88
C SER A 361 -18.47 21.23 -13.31
N ILE A 362 -18.19 22.24 -14.15
CA ILE A 362 -17.89 22.04 -15.56
C ILE A 362 -16.38 21.96 -15.76
N SER A 363 -15.91 20.87 -16.36
CA SER A 363 -14.50 20.57 -16.58
C SER A 363 -14.08 20.72 -18.04
N SER A 364 -14.97 20.43 -18.99
CA SER A 364 -14.63 20.43 -20.41
C SER A 364 -15.84 20.66 -21.32
N PHE A 365 -15.58 21.18 -22.52
CA PHE A 365 -16.58 21.39 -23.58
C PHE A 365 -16.11 20.78 -24.89
N ALA A 366 -17.07 20.33 -25.71
CA ALA A 366 -16.83 20.00 -27.12
C ALA A 366 -18.06 20.35 -27.97
N GLU A 367 -17.85 20.78 -29.20
CA GLU A 367 -18.91 20.87 -30.21
C GLU A 367 -18.72 19.74 -31.21
N ASP A 368 -19.76 18.96 -31.46
CA ASP A 368 -19.69 17.87 -32.43
C ASP A 368 -19.89 18.32 -33.88
N GLY A 369 -19.71 17.39 -34.83
CA GLY A 369 -19.84 17.69 -36.26
C GLY A 369 -21.23 18.21 -36.67
N LEU A 370 -22.26 17.89 -35.87
CA LEU A 370 -23.67 18.26 -36.05
C LEU A 370 -24.03 19.58 -35.35
N GLY A 371 -23.09 20.20 -34.63
CA GLY A 371 -23.30 21.46 -33.91
C GLY A 371 -23.96 21.30 -32.54
N ARG A 372 -24.00 20.09 -31.97
CA ARG A 372 -24.44 19.89 -30.58
C ARG A 372 -23.31 20.22 -29.62
N VAL A 373 -23.64 20.88 -28.53
CA VAL A 373 -22.69 21.24 -27.47
C VAL A 373 -22.69 20.16 -26.40
N TRP A 374 -21.52 19.60 -26.14
CA TRP A 374 -21.28 18.57 -25.15
C TRP A 374 -20.49 19.14 -23.98
N VAL A 375 -20.89 18.75 -22.77
CA VAL A 375 -20.39 19.30 -21.52
C VAL A 375 -19.97 18.17 -20.60
N GLY A 376 -18.69 18.13 -20.28
CA GLY A 376 -18.10 17.20 -19.33
C GLY A 376 -18.18 17.80 -17.93
N THR A 377 -18.51 16.96 -16.96
CA THR A 377 -18.71 17.41 -15.58
C THR A 377 -17.88 16.61 -14.61
N GLU A 378 -17.62 17.19 -13.44
CA GLU A 378 -17.03 16.48 -12.32
C GLU A 378 -18.12 15.88 -11.44
N GLY A 379 -18.38 14.59 -11.63
CA GLY A 379 -19.25 13.80 -10.76
C GLY A 379 -20.70 13.69 -11.21
N GLN A 380 -21.11 14.33 -12.32
CA GLN A 380 -22.48 14.22 -12.86
C GLN A 380 -22.56 13.60 -14.27
N GLY A 381 -21.43 13.20 -14.86
CA GLY A 381 -21.35 12.56 -16.18
C GLY A 381 -21.23 13.57 -17.32
N LEU A 382 -21.87 13.25 -18.45
CA LEU A 382 -21.82 13.99 -19.69
C LEU A 382 -23.20 14.60 -19.99
N TYR A 383 -23.24 15.88 -20.34
CA TYR A 383 -24.46 16.54 -20.83
C TYR A 383 -24.34 16.89 -22.31
N CYS A 384 -25.46 16.80 -23.03
CA CYS A 384 -25.59 17.17 -24.43
C CYS A 384 -26.72 18.18 -24.60
N LEU A 385 -26.44 19.30 -25.27
CA LEU A 385 -27.46 20.23 -25.72
C LEU A 385 -27.97 19.80 -27.09
N THR A 386 -29.22 19.33 -27.14
CA THR A 386 -29.93 19.07 -28.39
C THR A 386 -31.09 20.06 -28.51
N GLY A 387 -30.97 21.01 -29.44
CA GLY A 387 -31.92 22.14 -29.54
C GLY A 387 -31.85 23.05 -28.33
N SER A 388 -32.92 23.10 -27.54
CA SER A 388 -33.02 23.86 -26.27
C SER A 388 -33.01 22.97 -25.03
N THR A 389 -32.91 21.65 -25.19
CA THR A 389 -33.01 20.67 -24.09
C THR A 389 -31.67 20.01 -23.79
N TRP A 390 -31.39 19.83 -22.50
CA TRP A 390 -30.21 19.13 -22.01
C TRP A 390 -30.52 17.66 -21.76
N ARG A 391 -29.73 16.77 -22.37
CA ARG A 391 -29.77 15.33 -22.12
C ARG A 391 -28.54 14.90 -21.34
N ARG A 392 -28.74 14.15 -20.26
CA ARG A 392 -27.66 13.64 -19.39
C ARG A 392 -27.32 12.19 -19.75
N PHE A 393 -26.04 11.86 -19.67
CA PHE A 393 -25.48 10.52 -19.75
C PHE A 393 -24.56 10.30 -18.55
N ALA A 394 -24.94 9.43 -17.62
CA ALA A 394 -24.20 9.16 -16.39
C ALA A 394 -23.89 7.65 -16.27
N ALA A 395 -23.36 7.22 -15.13
CA ALA A 395 -22.90 5.84 -14.91
C ALA A 395 -24.01 4.79 -15.03
N ASP A 396 -25.26 5.18 -14.77
CA ASP A 396 -26.47 4.40 -15.03
C ASP A 396 -26.69 4.09 -16.52
N HIS A 397 -26.11 4.91 -17.41
CA HIS A 397 -26.12 4.75 -18.85
C HIS A 397 -24.84 4.11 -19.38
N SER A 398 -24.19 3.23 -18.60
CA SER A 398 -22.98 2.46 -18.98
C SER A 398 -21.68 3.27 -19.18
N LEU A 399 -21.62 4.49 -18.65
CA LEU A 399 -20.35 5.20 -18.45
C LEU A 399 -19.65 4.64 -17.20
N SER A 400 -18.35 4.35 -17.27
CA SER A 400 -17.62 3.76 -16.12
C SER A 400 -17.50 4.72 -14.92
N THR A 401 -17.57 6.04 -15.16
CA THR A 401 -17.47 7.06 -14.11
C THR A 401 -18.18 8.36 -14.49
N ASN A 402 -18.72 9.07 -13.49
CA ASN A 402 -19.36 10.36 -13.71
C ASN A 402 -18.38 11.55 -13.78
N TYR A 403 -17.07 11.33 -13.71
CA TYR A 403 -16.05 12.38 -13.78
C TYR A 403 -15.41 12.43 -15.16
N VAL A 404 -15.74 13.43 -15.97
CA VAL A 404 -15.23 13.59 -17.33
C VAL A 404 -14.30 14.79 -17.36
N TYR A 405 -12.98 14.59 -17.47
CA TYR A 405 -11.99 15.70 -17.43
C TYR A 405 -11.63 16.23 -18.82
N GLY A 406 -11.81 15.42 -19.86
CA GLY A 406 -11.52 15.82 -21.24
C GLY A 406 -12.57 15.28 -22.20
N LEU A 407 -12.95 16.13 -23.15
CA LEU A 407 -13.88 15.81 -24.23
C LEU A 407 -13.28 16.21 -25.58
N LEU A 408 -13.39 15.30 -26.54
CA LEU A 408 -12.93 15.53 -27.89
C LEU A 408 -13.92 14.94 -28.90
N ALA A 409 -14.55 15.81 -29.69
CA ALA A 409 -15.43 15.41 -30.78
C ALA A 409 -14.62 14.88 -31.96
N LEU A 410 -14.92 13.65 -32.40
CA LEU A 410 -14.16 12.95 -33.43
C LEU A 410 -14.82 13.06 -34.81
N PRO A 411 -14.02 13.06 -35.89
CA PRO A 411 -14.53 12.83 -37.24
C PRO A 411 -15.02 11.38 -37.41
N ALA A 412 -15.62 11.06 -38.56
CA ALA A 412 -16.10 9.71 -38.90
C ALA A 412 -15.03 8.62 -38.64
N LEU A 413 -15.34 7.64 -37.78
CA LEU A 413 -14.44 6.52 -37.44
C LEU A 413 -14.66 5.29 -38.32
N THR A 414 -15.92 4.86 -38.43
CA THR A 414 -16.37 3.60 -39.03
C THR A 414 -16.85 3.79 -40.47
N ARG A 415 -17.81 4.69 -40.71
CA ARG A 415 -18.29 5.07 -42.05
C ARG A 415 -18.22 6.59 -42.21
N PRO A 416 -18.03 7.11 -43.44
CA PRO A 416 -18.08 8.55 -43.71
C PRO A 416 -19.39 9.21 -43.25
N THR A 417 -20.48 8.44 -43.23
CA THR A 417 -21.81 8.85 -42.74
C THR A 417 -21.91 9.02 -41.23
N ASP A 418 -20.93 8.52 -40.47
CA ASP A 418 -20.90 8.59 -38.99
C ASP A 418 -20.16 9.84 -38.50
N ALA A 419 -19.89 10.79 -39.42
CA ALA A 419 -19.24 12.06 -39.10
C ALA A 419 -20.08 12.85 -38.08
N GLY A 420 -19.49 13.11 -36.92
CA GLY A 420 -20.12 13.91 -35.86
C GLY A 420 -20.87 13.13 -34.77
N ASN A 421 -20.83 11.79 -34.78
CA ASN A 421 -21.47 10.98 -33.73
C ASN A 421 -20.50 10.47 -32.65
N TRP A 422 -19.19 10.60 -32.84
CA TRP A 422 -18.22 9.98 -31.95
C TRP A 422 -17.54 11.00 -31.04
N LEU A 423 -17.44 10.66 -29.76
CA LEU A 423 -16.72 11.43 -28.75
C LEU A 423 -15.67 10.55 -28.07
N LEU A 424 -14.50 11.12 -27.81
CA LEU A 424 -13.49 10.52 -26.95
C LEU A 424 -13.54 11.21 -25.59
N LEU A 425 -13.74 10.42 -24.53
CA LEU A 425 -13.78 10.87 -23.15
C LEU A 425 -12.50 10.48 -22.43
N SER A 426 -11.97 11.42 -21.64
CA SER A 426 -10.90 11.17 -20.69
C SER A 426 -11.40 11.29 -19.25
N HIS A 427 -11.12 10.27 -18.45
CA HIS A 427 -11.43 10.23 -17.03
C HIS A 427 -10.35 9.51 -16.22
N LEU A 428 -10.34 9.68 -14.89
CA LEU A 428 -9.32 9.05 -14.01
C LEU A 428 -9.30 7.52 -14.12
N GLN A 429 -10.44 6.91 -14.42
CA GLN A 429 -10.58 5.46 -14.51
C GLN A 429 -10.26 4.88 -15.91
N GLY A 430 -9.95 5.72 -16.92
CA GLY A 430 -9.78 5.22 -18.29
C GLY A 430 -9.98 6.23 -19.42
N LEU A 431 -9.76 5.74 -20.65
CA LEU A 431 -10.22 6.39 -21.89
C LEU A 431 -11.42 5.63 -22.43
N THR A 432 -12.46 6.35 -22.81
CA THR A 432 -13.71 5.75 -23.29
C THR A 432 -14.15 6.41 -24.59
N LEU A 433 -14.54 5.59 -25.57
CA LEU A 433 -15.16 6.02 -26.80
C LEU A 433 -16.68 6.02 -26.63
N PHE A 434 -17.35 7.09 -27.03
CA PHE A 434 -18.81 7.20 -26.97
C PHE A 434 -19.41 7.41 -28.34
N ASP A 435 -20.39 6.58 -28.67
CA ASP A 435 -21.24 6.72 -29.85
C ASP A 435 -22.54 7.45 -29.46
N ALA A 436 -22.68 8.69 -29.90
CA ALA A 436 -23.85 9.53 -29.64
C ALA A 436 -25.12 9.07 -30.38
N SER A 437 -25.00 8.20 -31.39
CA SER A 437 -26.16 7.66 -32.12
C SER A 437 -26.80 6.48 -31.38
N THR A 438 -25.98 5.58 -30.83
CA THR A 438 -26.45 4.40 -30.09
C THR A 438 -26.48 4.63 -28.57
N GLY A 439 -25.83 5.68 -28.08
CA GLY A 439 -25.62 5.92 -26.65
C GLY A 439 -24.64 4.94 -26.00
N ARG A 440 -23.78 4.26 -26.79
CA ARG A 440 -22.91 3.19 -26.31
C ARG A 440 -21.54 3.74 -25.90
N PHE A 441 -21.08 3.35 -24.71
CA PHE A 441 -19.72 3.58 -24.24
C PHE A 441 -18.86 2.34 -24.51
N THR A 442 -17.67 2.54 -25.07
CA THR A 442 -16.70 1.48 -25.36
C THR A 442 -15.38 1.84 -24.67
N PRO A 443 -14.96 1.11 -23.62
CA PRO A 443 -13.70 1.38 -22.95
C PRO A 443 -12.53 1.09 -23.90
N LEU A 444 -11.58 2.02 -24.01
CA LEU A 444 -10.36 1.87 -24.80
C LEU A 444 -9.13 1.55 -23.94
N ALA A 445 -9.09 2.09 -22.71
CA ALA A 445 -8.01 1.84 -21.75
C ALA A 445 -8.53 1.95 -20.31
N ALA A 446 -8.05 1.09 -19.41
CA ALA A 446 -8.47 1.03 -18.00
C ALA A 446 -7.51 1.82 -17.07
N ALA A 447 -7.90 2.05 -15.82
CA ALA A 447 -7.12 2.78 -14.82
C ALA A 447 -5.71 2.19 -14.56
N SER A 448 -5.57 0.86 -14.70
CA SER A 448 -4.29 0.16 -14.56
C SER A 448 -3.36 0.35 -15.77
N ASP A 449 -3.86 0.89 -16.87
CA ASP A 449 -3.07 1.17 -18.06
C ASP A 449 -2.15 2.37 -17.80
N THR A 450 -0.86 2.20 -18.07
CA THR A 450 0.16 3.25 -17.86
C THR A 450 -0.18 4.55 -18.60
N LEU A 451 -0.87 4.45 -19.73
CA LEU A 451 -1.38 5.61 -20.46
C LEU A 451 -2.31 6.47 -19.60
N VAL A 452 -3.26 5.84 -18.92
CA VAL A 452 -4.32 6.51 -18.17
C VAL A 452 -3.74 7.07 -16.88
N ARG A 453 -2.92 6.28 -16.19
CA ARG A 453 -2.21 6.70 -14.96
C ARG A 453 -1.33 7.92 -15.18
N ASP A 454 -0.72 8.02 -16.35
CA ASP A 454 0.17 9.13 -16.68
C ASP A 454 -0.55 10.27 -17.40
N SER A 455 -1.75 10.05 -17.94
CA SER A 455 -2.53 11.10 -18.62
C SER A 455 -2.91 12.24 -17.67
N ARG A 456 -2.65 13.47 -18.10
CA ARG A 456 -3.05 14.69 -17.39
C ARG A 456 -3.55 15.70 -18.43
N GLY A 457 -4.86 15.95 -18.44
CA GLY A 457 -5.43 17.08 -19.17
C GLY A 457 -5.98 16.78 -20.57
N PRO A 458 -6.29 17.83 -21.35
CA PRO A 458 -7.19 17.77 -22.49
C PRO A 458 -6.60 17.02 -23.69
N LEU A 459 -7.49 16.39 -24.47
CA LEU A 459 -7.18 15.62 -25.67
C LEU A 459 -7.21 16.55 -26.90
N ALA A 460 -6.34 16.30 -27.89
CA ALA A 460 -6.31 17.07 -29.14
C ALA A 460 -6.42 16.18 -30.38
N LEU A 461 -7.09 16.68 -31.42
CA LEU A 461 -7.11 16.08 -32.75
C LEU A 461 -6.03 16.71 -33.64
N ALA A 462 -5.30 15.88 -34.38
CA ALA A 462 -4.50 16.35 -35.51
C ALA A 462 -5.21 15.99 -36.81
N ALA A 463 -5.59 17.00 -37.60
CA ALA A 463 -6.20 16.80 -38.92
C ALA A 463 -5.21 17.14 -40.03
N ALA A 464 -4.75 16.13 -40.77
CA ALA A 464 -4.49 16.17 -42.21
C ALA A 464 -4.05 14.78 -42.72
N GLY A 465 -4.89 14.12 -43.54
CA GLY A 465 -4.45 13.12 -44.54
C GLY A 465 -4.17 11.68 -44.09
N GLY A 466 -4.63 11.22 -42.92
CA GLY A 466 -4.43 9.83 -42.45
C GLY A 466 -5.62 9.27 -41.64
N PRO A 467 -5.56 8.00 -41.20
CA PRO A 467 -6.60 7.40 -40.35
C PRO A 467 -6.83 8.23 -39.07
N PRO A 468 -8.06 8.29 -38.55
CA PRO A 468 -8.43 9.15 -37.43
C PRO A 468 -7.60 8.81 -36.19
N ALA A 469 -6.79 9.78 -35.74
CA ALA A 469 -5.91 9.62 -34.60
C ALA A 469 -6.09 10.76 -33.59
N ALA A 470 -6.15 10.41 -32.30
CA ALA A 470 -6.20 11.37 -31.20
C ALA A 470 -4.83 11.45 -30.50
N TRP A 471 -4.55 12.60 -29.90
CA TRP A 471 -3.34 12.83 -29.13
C TRP A 471 -3.70 13.11 -27.67
N ALA A 472 -3.04 12.39 -26.76
CA ALA A 472 -3.18 12.53 -25.33
C ALA A 472 -1.85 12.98 -24.70
N ALA A 473 -1.93 13.98 -23.82
CA ALA A 473 -0.79 14.44 -23.02
C ALA A 473 -0.66 13.58 -21.76
N THR A 474 0.54 13.06 -21.50
CA THR A 474 0.86 12.28 -20.29
C THR A 474 2.09 12.86 -19.58
N ARG A 475 2.30 12.48 -18.32
CA ARG A 475 3.50 12.82 -17.52
C ARG A 475 4.81 12.46 -18.24
N GLY A 476 4.78 11.49 -19.15
CA GLY A 476 5.93 11.03 -19.93
C GLY A 476 6.03 11.58 -21.36
N GLY A 477 5.14 12.50 -21.77
CA GLY A 477 5.14 13.13 -23.10
C GLY A 477 3.82 12.96 -23.88
N LEU A 478 3.88 13.15 -25.19
CA LEU A 478 2.72 12.97 -26.08
C LEU A 478 2.57 11.54 -26.56
N VAL A 479 1.32 11.11 -26.61
CA VAL A 479 0.97 9.76 -27.05
C VAL A 479 -0.13 9.80 -28.10
N ARG A 480 0.10 9.11 -29.23
CA ARG A 480 -0.84 9.04 -30.37
C ARG A 480 -1.68 7.77 -30.31
N LEU A 481 -3.00 7.93 -30.35
CA LEU A 481 -4.04 6.90 -30.39
C LEU A 481 -4.45 6.64 -31.84
N ASP A 482 -4.39 5.39 -32.33
CA ASP A 482 -5.13 5.00 -33.54
C ASP A 482 -6.51 4.47 -33.14
N LEU A 483 -7.54 5.23 -33.49
CA LEU A 483 -8.89 5.00 -32.97
C LEU A 483 -9.62 3.88 -33.71
N ARG A 484 -9.23 3.57 -34.96
CA ARG A 484 -9.87 2.51 -35.75
C ARG A 484 -9.39 1.13 -35.32
N GLU A 485 -8.09 1.00 -35.07
CA GLU A 485 -7.48 -0.26 -34.60
C GLU A 485 -7.86 -0.57 -33.15
N ALA A 486 -7.99 0.46 -32.31
CA ALA A 486 -8.47 0.32 -30.93
C ALA A 486 -9.94 -0.15 -30.86
N LEU A 487 -10.79 0.36 -31.75
CA LEU A 487 -12.20 -0.04 -31.83
C LEU A 487 -12.38 -1.49 -32.32
N ALA A 488 -11.56 -1.94 -33.28
CA ALA A 488 -11.61 -3.31 -33.80
C ALA A 488 -11.18 -4.36 -32.76
N ARG A 489 -10.24 -4.02 -31.87
CA ARG A 489 -9.75 -4.91 -30.80
C ARG A 489 -10.63 -4.92 -29.55
N ALA A 490 -11.32 -3.82 -29.24
CA ALA A 490 -12.33 -3.78 -28.18
C ALA A 490 -13.53 -4.73 -28.43
N GLN A 491 -13.61 -5.37 -29.61
CA GLN A 491 -14.64 -6.35 -29.98
C GLN A 491 -14.20 -7.82 -29.77
N GLU A 492 -13.24 -8.10 -28.87
CA GLU A 492 -12.55 -9.40 -28.61
C GLU A 492 -13.40 -10.69 -28.49
N LEU A 493 -12.76 -11.83 -28.85
CA LEU A 493 -13.24 -13.23 -28.75
C LEU A 493 -13.53 -13.64 -27.29
N PRO A 494 -14.54 -14.49 -27.03
CA PRO A 494 -14.94 -14.85 -25.67
C PRO A 494 -13.92 -15.78 -24.97
N PRO A 495 -13.74 -15.66 -23.63
CA PRO A 495 -12.80 -16.48 -22.85
C PRO A 495 -13.17 -17.97 -22.87
N LYS A 496 -12.18 -18.85 -22.66
CA LYS A 496 -12.42 -20.30 -22.61
C LYS A 496 -12.77 -20.72 -21.19
N LEU A 497 -13.77 -21.60 -21.03
CA LEU A 497 -14.19 -22.13 -19.75
C LEU A 497 -13.70 -23.57 -19.56
N LEU A 498 -13.17 -23.87 -18.37
CA LEU A 498 -12.80 -25.23 -17.96
C LEU A 498 -13.57 -25.62 -16.69
N LEU A 499 -14.06 -26.86 -16.63
CA LEU A 499 -14.59 -27.45 -15.41
C LEU A 499 -13.42 -28.15 -14.67
N THR A 500 -13.12 -27.73 -13.45
CA THR A 500 -11.87 -28.10 -12.76
C THR A 500 -12.00 -29.35 -11.91
N ALA A 501 -12.98 -29.40 -11.01
CA ALA A 501 -13.23 -30.55 -10.16
C ALA A 501 -14.72 -30.60 -9.76
N ALA A 502 -15.23 -31.81 -9.52
CA ALA A 502 -16.47 -31.99 -8.80
C ALA A 502 -16.15 -32.52 -7.40
N GLU A 503 -16.87 -32.07 -6.40
CA GLU A 503 -16.78 -32.55 -5.02
C GLU A 503 -18.09 -33.27 -4.69
N VAL A 504 -17.99 -34.52 -4.25
CA VAL A 504 -19.13 -35.35 -3.84
C VAL A 504 -18.99 -35.62 -2.36
N ASP A 505 -19.89 -35.07 -1.55
CA ASP A 505 -19.91 -35.24 -0.08
C ASP A 505 -18.60 -34.88 0.66
N GLY A 506 -17.82 -33.92 0.13
CA GLY A 506 -16.54 -33.50 0.72
C GLY A 506 -15.31 -34.02 -0.01
N GLU A 507 -15.48 -35.02 -0.89
CA GLU A 507 -14.36 -35.68 -1.57
C GLU A 507 -14.25 -35.22 -3.03
N PRO A 508 -13.06 -34.76 -3.48
CA PRO A 508 -12.86 -34.33 -4.86
C PRO A 508 -12.82 -35.54 -5.81
N GLN A 509 -13.66 -35.52 -6.85
CA GLN A 509 -13.73 -36.52 -7.91
C GLN A 509 -13.53 -35.89 -9.30
N PRO A 510 -12.84 -36.61 -10.22
CA PRO A 510 -12.76 -36.20 -11.62
C PRO A 510 -14.15 -36.17 -12.27
N ILE A 511 -14.44 -35.10 -13.02
CA ILE A 511 -15.75 -34.90 -13.65
C ILE A 511 -16.09 -36.01 -14.67
N ALA A 512 -15.07 -36.61 -15.29
CA ALA A 512 -15.24 -37.73 -16.20
C ALA A 512 -15.68 -39.03 -15.48
N GLU A 513 -15.43 -39.14 -14.18
CA GLU A 513 -15.67 -40.36 -13.39
C GLU A 513 -16.97 -40.31 -12.58
N LEU A 514 -17.68 -39.17 -12.56
CA LEU A 514 -18.93 -38.98 -11.81
C LEU A 514 -20.02 -40.03 -12.15
N GLY A 515 -20.06 -40.51 -13.39
CA GLY A 515 -20.87 -41.65 -13.83
C GLY A 515 -22.27 -41.74 -13.20
N GLU A 516 -22.50 -42.82 -12.46
CA GLU A 516 -23.72 -43.06 -11.68
C GLU A 516 -23.40 -43.10 -10.17
N LEU A 517 -23.89 -42.10 -9.45
CA LEU A 517 -23.77 -41.96 -8.00
C LEU A 517 -24.80 -42.83 -7.28
N SER A 518 -24.51 -43.18 -6.03
CA SER A 518 -25.37 -44.03 -5.22
C SER A 518 -26.71 -43.37 -4.91
N ALA A 519 -27.68 -44.15 -4.42
CA ALA A 519 -29.04 -43.67 -4.21
C ALA A 519 -29.24 -42.79 -2.96
N THR A 520 -28.16 -42.34 -2.33
CA THR A 520 -28.19 -41.43 -1.19
C THR A 520 -28.27 -39.97 -1.61
N LYS A 521 -28.67 -39.09 -0.69
CA LYS A 521 -28.63 -37.64 -0.95
C LYS A 521 -27.18 -37.17 -0.92
N HIS A 522 -26.67 -36.85 -2.08
CA HIS A 522 -25.31 -36.34 -2.25
C HIS A 522 -25.32 -34.80 -2.24
N ARG A 523 -24.32 -34.20 -1.58
CA ARG A 523 -23.96 -32.79 -1.74
C ARG A 523 -22.93 -32.71 -2.87
N LEU A 524 -23.29 -31.99 -3.93
CA LEU A 524 -22.45 -31.86 -5.12
C LEU A 524 -22.00 -30.41 -5.29
N SER A 525 -20.69 -30.20 -5.36
CA SER A 525 -20.07 -28.91 -5.68
C SER A 525 -19.29 -29.05 -6.98
N PHE A 526 -19.41 -28.08 -7.87
CA PHE A 526 -18.68 -28.05 -9.14
C PHE A 526 -17.83 -26.78 -9.21
N GLY A 527 -16.53 -26.96 -9.31
CA GLY A 527 -15.58 -25.89 -9.62
C GLY A 527 -15.46 -25.69 -11.13
N PHE A 528 -15.43 -24.43 -11.56
CA PHE A 528 -15.14 -24.05 -12.93
C PHE A 528 -14.29 -22.79 -12.98
N GLU A 529 -13.35 -22.76 -13.91
CA GLU A 529 -12.38 -21.69 -14.03
C GLU A 529 -12.37 -21.16 -15.47
N GLY A 530 -12.53 -19.84 -15.61
CA GLY A 530 -12.37 -19.17 -16.88
C GLY A 530 -10.90 -18.88 -17.13
N LEU A 531 -10.38 -19.41 -18.23
CA LEU A 531 -9.01 -19.18 -18.67
C LEU A 531 -9.02 -17.98 -19.63
N SER A 532 -8.35 -16.91 -19.20
CA SER A 532 -8.19 -15.69 -19.99
C SER A 532 -6.78 -15.16 -19.77
N LEU A 533 -5.98 -15.13 -20.82
CA LEU A 533 -4.65 -14.52 -20.73
C LEU A 533 -4.72 -13.01 -20.96
N ALA A 534 -5.69 -12.44 -21.67
CA ALA A 534 -5.80 -10.99 -22.00
C ALA A 534 -5.65 -10.03 -20.79
N ALA A 535 -4.98 -8.90 -20.98
CA ALA A 535 -4.71 -7.93 -19.92
C ALA A 535 -5.87 -6.94 -19.70
N GLY A 536 -6.53 -7.05 -18.54
CA GLY A 536 -7.56 -6.12 -18.07
C GLY A 536 -8.03 -6.47 -16.66
N ALA A 537 -8.32 -5.47 -15.84
CA ALA A 537 -8.72 -5.62 -14.43
C ALA A 537 -10.21 -5.98 -14.22
N GLU A 538 -10.94 -6.35 -15.29
CA GLU A 538 -12.34 -6.72 -15.17
C GLU A 538 -12.47 -8.21 -14.81
N PRO A 539 -13.17 -8.56 -13.71
CA PRO A 539 -13.32 -9.93 -13.28
C PRO A 539 -14.12 -10.75 -14.31
N LEU A 540 -13.83 -12.05 -14.37
CA LEU A 540 -14.65 -13.00 -15.12
C LEU A 540 -15.97 -13.22 -14.38
N GLU A 541 -17.07 -13.15 -15.11
CA GLU A 541 -18.41 -13.50 -14.62
C GLU A 541 -18.79 -14.88 -15.16
N TYR A 542 -19.43 -15.68 -14.31
CA TYR A 542 -19.87 -17.04 -14.57
C TYR A 542 -21.39 -17.15 -14.47
N GLN A 543 -21.96 -17.99 -15.32
CA GLN A 543 -23.34 -18.43 -15.24
C GLN A 543 -23.40 -19.94 -15.38
N TYR A 544 -24.30 -20.57 -14.63
CA TYR A 544 -24.50 -22.01 -14.66
C TYR A 544 -25.98 -22.36 -14.58
N ARG A 545 -26.33 -23.57 -15.04
CA ARG A 545 -27.64 -24.20 -14.85
C ARG A 545 -27.49 -25.72 -14.77
N LEU A 546 -28.42 -26.39 -14.10
CA LEU A 546 -28.44 -27.84 -13.95
C LEU A 546 -29.72 -28.40 -14.56
N LEU A 547 -29.62 -28.87 -15.80
CA LEU A 547 -30.72 -29.53 -16.50
C LEU A 547 -31.09 -30.82 -15.74
N GLY A 548 -32.38 -31.03 -15.51
CA GLY A 548 -32.90 -32.06 -14.59
C GLY A 548 -33.34 -31.51 -13.23
N LEU A 549 -32.87 -30.32 -12.84
CA LEU A 549 -33.37 -29.56 -11.67
C LEU A 549 -34.08 -28.27 -12.12
N SER A 550 -33.44 -27.47 -12.99
CA SER A 550 -34.00 -26.21 -13.52
C SER A 550 -33.34 -25.83 -14.85
N ASP A 551 -34.15 -25.36 -15.80
CA ASP A 551 -33.69 -24.95 -17.14
C ASP A 551 -33.19 -23.49 -17.19
N ALA A 552 -33.42 -22.71 -16.12
CA ALA A 552 -33.05 -21.29 -16.04
C ALA A 552 -31.57 -21.09 -15.68
N TRP A 553 -30.92 -20.14 -16.34
CA TRP A 553 -29.55 -19.72 -15.98
C TRP A 553 -29.52 -18.98 -14.64
N SER A 554 -28.47 -19.22 -13.87
CA SER A 554 -28.18 -18.45 -12.66
C SER A 554 -27.86 -16.98 -12.96
N ARG A 555 -27.92 -16.13 -11.93
CA ARG A 555 -27.44 -14.75 -12.05
C ARG A 555 -25.92 -14.76 -12.29
N PRO A 556 -25.38 -13.85 -13.12
CA PRO A 556 -23.93 -13.72 -13.28
C PRO A 556 -23.25 -13.54 -11.93
N SER A 557 -22.26 -14.38 -11.65
CA SER A 557 -21.50 -14.38 -10.39
C SER A 557 -20.02 -14.39 -10.69
N THR A 558 -19.20 -13.75 -9.87
CA THR A 558 -17.73 -13.83 -9.96
C THR A 558 -17.17 -15.08 -9.27
N SER A 559 -18.01 -15.85 -8.56
CA SER A 559 -17.58 -17.06 -7.89
C SER A 559 -17.42 -18.23 -8.89
N PRO A 560 -16.25 -18.89 -8.93
CA PRO A 560 -15.93 -20.01 -9.83
C PRO A 560 -16.53 -21.35 -9.36
N GLU A 561 -17.65 -21.34 -8.62
CA GLU A 561 -18.21 -22.54 -8.00
C GLU A 561 -19.75 -22.55 -8.04
N ALA A 562 -20.32 -23.74 -8.26
CA ALA A 562 -21.75 -24.01 -8.13
C ALA A 562 -22.00 -25.16 -7.15
N GLN A 563 -22.90 -24.95 -6.18
CA GLN A 563 -23.23 -25.94 -5.17
C GLN A 563 -24.70 -26.36 -5.27
N PHE A 564 -24.94 -27.67 -5.22
CA PHE A 564 -26.26 -28.29 -5.27
C PHE A 564 -26.44 -29.22 -4.06
N PRO A 565 -27.06 -28.74 -2.97
CA PRO A 565 -27.31 -29.56 -1.80
C PRO A 565 -28.49 -30.51 -2.03
N GLY A 566 -28.23 -31.82 -1.94
CA GLY A 566 -29.28 -32.84 -1.80
C GLY A 566 -30.12 -33.08 -3.06
N LEU A 567 -29.47 -33.52 -4.15
CA LEU A 567 -30.16 -33.91 -5.38
C LEU A 567 -30.88 -35.27 -5.24
N ASP A 568 -32.07 -35.38 -5.82
CA ASP A 568 -32.86 -36.62 -5.85
C ASP A 568 -32.41 -37.55 -7.00
N ALA A 569 -32.86 -38.81 -6.99
CA ALA A 569 -32.57 -39.78 -8.04
C ALA A 569 -33.04 -39.28 -9.43
N GLY A 570 -32.13 -39.24 -10.40
CA GLY A 570 -32.38 -38.63 -11.71
C GLY A 570 -31.14 -38.53 -12.58
N ARG A 571 -31.30 -38.03 -13.81
CA ARG A 571 -30.20 -37.70 -14.73
C ARG A 571 -30.06 -36.18 -14.79
N TYR A 572 -28.84 -35.69 -14.59
CA TYR A 572 -28.54 -34.26 -14.55
C TYR A 572 -27.44 -33.90 -15.55
N THR A 573 -27.56 -32.70 -16.13
CA THR A 573 -26.52 -32.11 -16.98
C THR A 573 -26.25 -30.68 -16.52
N LEU A 574 -25.05 -30.44 -15.98
CA LEU A 574 -24.56 -29.12 -15.64
C LEU A 574 -24.09 -28.42 -16.90
N GLU A 575 -24.57 -27.21 -17.12
CA GLU A 575 -24.09 -26.31 -18.17
C GLU A 575 -23.52 -25.03 -17.54
N VAL A 576 -22.34 -24.62 -17.98
CA VAL A 576 -21.66 -23.42 -17.46
C VAL A 576 -21.10 -22.58 -18.62
N ARG A 577 -21.13 -21.26 -18.48
CA ARG A 577 -20.53 -20.28 -19.42
C ARG A 577 -19.90 -19.11 -18.67
N THR A 578 -18.92 -18.44 -19.29
CA THR A 578 -18.22 -17.29 -18.69
C THR A 578 -18.09 -16.12 -19.66
N ARG A 579 -17.93 -14.90 -19.15
CA ARG A 579 -17.66 -13.69 -19.93
C ARG A 579 -16.73 -12.76 -19.16
N ARG A 580 -16.12 -11.81 -19.87
CA ARG A 580 -15.30 -10.75 -19.25
C ARG A 580 -16.15 -9.51 -18.98
N GLY A 581 -16.33 -9.18 -17.71
CA GLY A 581 -17.15 -8.04 -17.29
C GLY A 581 -18.63 -8.12 -17.72
N PRO A 582 -19.42 -7.07 -17.43
CA PRO A 582 -20.86 -7.10 -17.64
C PRO A 582 -21.30 -6.98 -19.11
N THR A 583 -20.40 -6.53 -20.00
CA THR A 583 -20.69 -6.28 -21.43
C THR A 583 -19.94 -7.21 -22.39
N GLY A 584 -19.11 -8.12 -21.87
CA GLY A 584 -18.37 -9.09 -22.69
C GLY A 584 -19.28 -10.16 -23.32
N GLN A 585 -18.80 -10.76 -24.42
CA GLN A 585 -19.46 -11.90 -25.05
C GLN A 585 -19.31 -13.16 -24.17
N TRP A 586 -20.38 -13.96 -24.12
CA TRP A 586 -20.36 -15.25 -23.41
C TRP A 586 -19.54 -16.29 -24.19
N SER A 587 -18.80 -17.10 -23.45
CA SER A 587 -18.11 -18.29 -23.94
C SER A 587 -19.07 -19.33 -24.49
N ALA A 588 -18.54 -20.27 -25.25
CA ALA A 588 -19.23 -21.54 -25.50
C ALA A 588 -19.59 -22.21 -24.16
N VAL A 589 -20.72 -22.91 -24.15
CA VAL A 589 -21.22 -23.62 -22.96
C VAL A 589 -20.39 -24.88 -22.75
N SER A 590 -19.87 -25.06 -21.54
CA SER A 590 -19.22 -26.30 -21.09
C SER A 590 -20.23 -27.16 -20.34
N THR A 591 -20.25 -28.46 -20.62
CA THR A 591 -21.27 -29.38 -20.09
C THR A 591 -20.67 -30.58 -19.35
N ALA A 592 -21.27 -30.97 -18.22
CA ALA A 592 -20.96 -32.22 -17.51
C ALA A 592 -22.25 -32.97 -17.15
N SER A 593 -22.31 -34.28 -17.41
CA SER A 593 -23.51 -35.10 -17.17
C SER A 593 -23.24 -36.21 -16.16
N PHE A 594 -24.20 -36.46 -15.27
CA PHE A 594 -24.14 -37.51 -14.25
C PHE A 594 -25.54 -38.05 -13.92
N ARG A 595 -25.60 -39.18 -13.20
CA ARG A 595 -26.84 -39.82 -12.77
C ARG A 595 -26.79 -40.14 -11.28
N ILE A 596 -27.93 -40.05 -10.60
CA ILE A 596 -28.11 -40.55 -9.23
C ILE A 596 -29.03 -41.78 -9.27
N ALA A 597 -28.54 -42.90 -8.73
CA ALA A 597 -29.24 -44.18 -8.75
C ALA A 597 -30.56 -44.13 -7.97
N THR A 598 -31.55 -44.92 -8.40
CA THR A 598 -32.78 -45.09 -7.64
C THR A 598 -32.58 -46.07 -6.49
N PRO A 599 -33.07 -45.79 -5.27
CA PRO A 599 -32.89 -46.67 -4.12
C PRO A 599 -33.40 -48.09 -4.37
N PHE A 600 -32.67 -49.11 -3.90
CA PHE A 600 -33.01 -50.51 -4.16
C PHE A 600 -34.42 -50.86 -3.65
N TRP A 601 -34.90 -50.25 -2.57
CA TRP A 601 -36.25 -50.50 -2.05
C TRP A 601 -37.38 -49.93 -2.91
N ARG A 602 -37.07 -49.05 -3.86
CA ARG A 602 -38.00 -48.53 -4.88
C ARG A 602 -37.95 -49.33 -6.19
N THR A 603 -37.16 -50.40 -6.24
CA THR A 603 -37.12 -51.32 -7.39
C THR A 603 -38.22 -52.37 -7.30
N TRP A 604 -38.72 -52.81 -8.46
CA TRP A 604 -39.83 -53.76 -8.53
C TRP A 604 -39.49 -55.15 -7.95
N TRP A 605 -38.23 -55.57 -8.02
CA TRP A 605 -37.81 -56.88 -7.52
C TRP A 605 -37.74 -56.92 -5.99
N PHE A 606 -37.42 -55.80 -5.33
CA PHE A 606 -37.43 -55.72 -3.87
C PHE A 606 -38.86 -55.85 -3.30
N ALA A 607 -39.85 -55.23 -3.97
CA ALA A 607 -41.25 -55.40 -3.62
C ALA A 607 -41.71 -56.87 -3.69
N ALA A 608 -41.19 -57.64 -4.66
CA ALA A 608 -41.45 -59.07 -4.76
C ALA A 608 -40.82 -59.88 -3.61
N LEU A 609 -39.60 -59.52 -3.17
CA LEU A 609 -38.92 -60.17 -2.04
C LEU A 609 -39.61 -59.93 -0.68
N VAL A 610 -40.12 -58.72 -0.46
CA VAL A 610 -40.89 -58.39 0.76
C VAL A 610 -42.18 -59.21 0.83
N LEU A 611 -42.86 -59.43 -0.30
CA LEU A 611 -44.05 -60.27 -0.39
C LEU A 611 -43.75 -61.74 -0.03
N VAL A 612 -42.64 -62.29 -0.54
CA VAL A 612 -42.18 -63.65 -0.24
C VAL A 612 -41.77 -63.80 1.24
N GLY A 613 -41.07 -62.79 1.78
CA GLY A 613 -40.70 -62.73 3.19
C GLY A 613 -41.91 -62.74 4.12
N ALA A 614 -42.94 -61.95 3.82
CA ALA A 614 -44.17 -61.91 4.63
C ALA A 614 -44.88 -63.28 4.68
N VAL A 615 -44.94 -64.00 3.56
CA VAL A 615 -45.50 -65.37 3.50
C VAL A 615 -44.67 -66.36 4.32
N GLY A 616 -43.33 -66.26 4.26
CA GLY A 616 -42.43 -67.08 5.07
C GLY A 616 -42.52 -66.80 6.58
N THR A 617 -42.80 -65.55 6.96
CA THR A 617 -42.92 -65.14 8.37
C THR A 617 -44.19 -65.70 9.02
N VAL A 618 -45.31 -65.69 8.28
CA VAL A 618 -46.57 -66.33 8.71
C VAL A 618 -46.37 -67.84 8.93
N PHE A 619 -45.62 -68.50 8.06
CA PHE A 619 -45.28 -69.92 8.20
C PHE A 619 -44.36 -70.19 9.42
N GLY A 620 -43.41 -69.29 9.69
CA GLY A 620 -42.50 -69.38 10.83
C GLY A 620 -43.17 -69.20 12.20
N VAL A 621 -44.15 -68.30 12.31
CA VAL A 621 -44.90 -68.03 13.55
C VAL A 621 -45.72 -69.25 13.99
N VAL A 622 -46.26 -70.01 13.03
CA VAL A 622 -46.99 -71.27 13.30
C VAL A 622 -46.05 -72.33 13.90
N ARG A 623 -44.80 -72.43 13.43
CA ARG A 623 -43.78 -73.36 13.95
C ARG A 623 -43.11 -72.93 15.26
N ALA A 624 -43.05 -71.62 15.53
CA ALA A 624 -42.43 -71.08 16.74
C ALA A 624 -43.28 -71.32 18.00
N ARG A 625 -44.62 -71.36 17.85
CA ARG A 625 -45.56 -71.62 18.97
C ARG A 625 -45.38 -72.99 19.62
N GLU A 626 -44.93 -73.99 18.85
CA GLU A 626 -44.63 -75.35 19.35
C GLU A 626 -43.30 -75.45 20.11
N ARG A 627 -42.35 -74.53 19.86
CA ARG A 627 -41.02 -74.54 20.49
C ARG A 627 -40.96 -73.68 21.76
N ALA A 628 -41.88 -72.73 21.92
CA ALA A 628 -41.94 -71.81 23.06
C ALA A 628 -42.10 -72.50 24.43
N LEU A 629 -42.63 -73.73 24.47
CA LEU A 629 -42.76 -74.50 25.71
C LEU A 629 -41.44 -75.09 26.25
N ARG A 630 -40.37 -75.12 25.45
CA ARG A 630 -39.05 -75.67 25.86
C ARG A 630 -38.01 -74.59 26.21
N HIS A 631 -38.28 -73.31 25.92
CA HIS A 631 -37.31 -72.23 26.04
C HIS A 631 -37.33 -71.53 27.41
N THR A 632 -38.27 -71.83 28.31
CA THR A 632 -38.30 -71.24 29.67
C THR A 632 -37.03 -71.56 30.47
N GLN A 633 -36.28 -72.60 30.08
CA GLN A 633 -34.99 -72.97 30.65
C GLN A 633 -33.80 -72.13 30.12
N GLN A 634 -33.93 -71.47 28.97
CA GLN A 634 -32.84 -70.74 28.30
C GLN A 634 -32.86 -69.23 28.57
N VAL A 635 -33.85 -68.75 29.32
CA VAL A 635 -34.03 -67.32 29.65
C VAL A 635 -32.93 -66.80 30.59
N LEU A 636 -32.23 -67.68 31.32
CA LEU A 636 -31.16 -67.28 32.23
C LEU A 636 -29.81 -66.99 31.51
N GLU A 637 -29.54 -67.65 30.37
CA GLU A 637 -28.33 -67.42 29.57
C GLU A 637 -28.38 -66.11 28.76
N ARG A 638 -29.58 -65.72 28.29
CA ARG A 638 -29.79 -64.49 27.49
C ARG A 638 -29.49 -63.19 28.24
N THR A 639 -29.65 -63.18 29.56
CA THR A 639 -29.44 -61.96 30.36
C THR A 639 -27.94 -61.59 30.45
N VAL A 640 -27.04 -62.58 30.31
CA VAL A 640 -25.58 -62.38 30.37
C VAL A 640 -25.01 -61.90 29.02
N GLU A 641 -25.59 -62.33 27.91
CA GLU A 641 -25.19 -61.91 26.55
C GLU A 641 -25.71 -60.51 26.17
N GLU A 642 -26.92 -60.13 26.60
CA GLU A 642 -27.48 -58.80 26.34
C GLU A 642 -26.64 -57.68 27.00
N ARG A 643 -26.18 -57.89 28.24
CA ARG A 643 -25.30 -56.93 28.95
C ARG A 643 -23.89 -56.83 28.35
N THR A 644 -23.36 -57.92 27.76
CA THR A 644 -22.03 -57.92 27.14
C THR A 644 -22.02 -57.36 25.70
N ALA A 645 -23.15 -57.35 25.00
CA ALA A 645 -23.32 -56.67 23.72
C ALA A 645 -23.55 -55.15 23.88
N GLU A 646 -24.35 -54.76 24.88
CA GLU A 646 -24.63 -53.34 25.19
C GLU A 646 -23.36 -52.58 25.63
N LEU A 647 -22.49 -53.22 26.42
CA LEU A 647 -21.18 -52.69 26.83
C LEU A 647 -20.19 -52.54 25.67
N ARG A 648 -20.21 -53.43 24.66
CA ARG A 648 -19.35 -53.33 23.47
C ARG A 648 -19.80 -52.23 22.53
N GLN A 649 -21.11 -52.03 22.38
CA GLN A 649 -21.69 -50.96 21.58
C GLN A 649 -21.43 -49.58 22.21
N GLN A 650 -21.59 -49.45 23.54
CA GLN A 650 -21.23 -48.23 24.26
C GLN A 650 -19.73 -47.92 24.19
N LYS A 651 -18.87 -48.94 24.29
CA LYS A 651 -17.42 -48.76 24.16
C LYS A 651 -17.00 -48.28 22.77
N ALA A 652 -17.54 -48.90 21.71
CA ALA A 652 -17.26 -48.47 20.34
C ALA A 652 -17.80 -47.06 20.06
N GLN A 653 -18.97 -46.72 20.60
CA GLN A 653 -19.54 -45.38 20.47
C GLN A 653 -18.71 -44.32 21.21
N ILE A 654 -18.20 -44.63 22.41
CA ILE A 654 -17.29 -43.77 23.16
C ILE A 654 -15.95 -43.61 22.42
N GLU A 655 -15.39 -44.68 21.83
CA GLU A 655 -14.13 -44.61 21.07
C GLU A 655 -14.26 -43.76 19.81
N THR A 656 -15.41 -43.85 19.11
CA THR A 656 -15.69 -43.03 17.92
C THR A 656 -15.89 -41.56 18.31
N ILE A 657 -16.70 -41.29 19.36
CA ILE A 657 -16.91 -39.93 19.89
C ILE A 657 -15.59 -39.32 20.39
N ASN A 658 -14.73 -40.11 21.05
CA ASN A 658 -13.43 -39.63 21.51
C ASN A 658 -12.49 -39.32 20.34
N ALA A 659 -12.50 -40.12 19.26
CA ALA A 659 -11.72 -39.84 18.06
C ALA A 659 -12.21 -38.56 17.35
N ASP A 660 -13.53 -38.41 17.21
CA ASP A 660 -14.14 -37.21 16.62
C ASP A 660 -13.88 -35.96 17.47
N LEU A 661 -13.92 -36.09 18.80
CA LEU A 661 -13.56 -35.02 19.73
C LEU A 661 -12.08 -34.65 19.63
N LEU A 662 -11.19 -35.62 19.43
CA LEU A 662 -9.75 -35.37 19.29
C LEU A 662 -9.46 -34.59 18.00
N VAL A 663 -10.06 -35.00 16.88
CA VAL A 663 -9.93 -34.30 15.59
C VAL A 663 -10.55 -32.90 15.65
N ALA A 664 -11.73 -32.74 16.27
CA ALA A 664 -12.37 -31.44 16.44
C ALA A 664 -11.58 -30.51 17.37
N ARG A 665 -11.00 -31.05 18.44
CA ARG A 665 -10.13 -30.32 19.37
C ARG A 665 -8.84 -29.89 18.68
N ASP A 666 -8.18 -30.79 17.95
CA ASP A 666 -6.93 -30.48 17.25
C ASP A 666 -7.17 -29.44 16.14
N ALA A 667 -8.30 -29.52 15.42
CA ALA A 667 -8.70 -28.51 14.44
C ALA A 667 -9.01 -27.15 15.11
N ALA A 668 -9.67 -27.15 16.28
CA ALA A 668 -9.95 -25.94 17.03
C ALA A 668 -8.66 -25.31 17.64
N GLU A 669 -7.72 -26.13 18.13
CA GLU A 669 -6.43 -25.68 18.64
C GLU A 669 -5.55 -25.14 17.51
N ALA A 670 -5.48 -25.83 16.36
CA ALA A 670 -4.77 -25.34 15.18
C ALA A 670 -5.34 -24.00 14.67
N SER A 671 -6.67 -23.86 14.65
CA SER A 671 -7.34 -22.61 14.29
C SER A 671 -7.04 -21.49 15.29
N ARG A 672 -7.05 -21.78 16.61
CA ARG A 672 -6.72 -20.81 17.66
C ARG A 672 -5.26 -20.36 17.58
N GLN A 673 -4.34 -21.29 17.34
CA GLN A 673 -2.91 -21.00 17.15
C GLN A 673 -2.65 -20.19 15.87
N ALA A 674 -3.31 -20.53 14.76
CA ALA A 674 -3.20 -19.78 13.51
C ALA A 674 -3.75 -18.35 13.66
N LYS A 675 -4.89 -18.17 14.33
CA LYS A 675 -5.47 -16.84 14.63
C LYS A 675 -4.55 -16.02 15.53
N ALA A 676 -3.98 -16.62 16.57
CA ALA A 676 -3.03 -15.96 17.47
C ALA A 676 -1.72 -15.56 16.76
N GLN A 677 -1.17 -16.44 15.91
CA GLN A 677 0.02 -16.15 15.12
C GLN A 677 -0.23 -15.07 14.08
N PHE A 678 -1.39 -15.08 13.43
CA PHE A 678 -1.80 -14.04 12.49
C PHE A 678 -1.91 -12.67 13.18
N LEU A 679 -2.57 -12.60 14.34
CA LEU A 679 -2.69 -11.35 15.10
C LEU A 679 -1.33 -10.86 15.61
N ALA A 680 -0.44 -11.76 16.04
CA ALA A 680 0.93 -11.43 16.44
C ALA A 680 1.74 -10.83 15.28
N ASN A 681 1.68 -11.44 14.09
CA ASN A 681 2.38 -10.94 12.91
C ASN A 681 1.79 -9.60 12.44
N MET A 682 0.47 -9.49 12.34
CA MET A 682 -0.22 -8.26 11.95
C MET A 682 0.08 -7.11 12.92
N SER A 683 0.13 -7.38 14.23
CA SER A 683 0.50 -6.33 15.18
C SER A 683 1.92 -5.84 14.94
N HIS A 684 2.86 -6.72 14.60
CA HIS A 684 4.23 -6.32 14.31
C HIS A 684 4.29 -5.44 13.05
N GLU A 685 3.58 -5.84 11.99
CA GLU A 685 3.52 -5.09 10.73
C GLU A 685 2.81 -3.73 10.85
N ILE A 686 1.85 -3.58 11.77
CA ILE A 686 1.16 -2.30 12.03
C ILE A 686 1.95 -1.44 13.02
N ARG A 687 2.64 -2.04 14.01
CA ARG A 687 3.42 -1.31 15.01
C ARG A 687 4.61 -0.57 14.39
N THR A 688 5.29 -1.19 13.43
CA THR A 688 6.46 -0.59 12.75
C THR A 688 6.17 0.77 12.08
N PRO A 689 5.14 0.91 11.22
CA PRO A 689 4.79 2.22 10.65
C PRO A 689 4.22 3.18 11.69
N MET A 690 3.52 2.70 12.72
CA MET A 690 2.94 3.58 13.75
C MET A 690 4.00 4.21 14.65
N ASN A 691 5.03 3.45 15.04
CA ASN A 691 6.17 3.96 15.81
C ASN A 691 6.99 4.99 15.01
N ALA A 692 7.09 4.79 13.70
CA ALA A 692 7.69 5.74 12.78
C ALA A 692 6.91 7.07 12.74
N VAL A 693 5.57 6.99 12.68
CA VAL A 693 4.70 8.18 12.73
C VAL A 693 4.89 8.91 14.07
N VAL A 694 4.86 8.22 15.21
CA VAL A 694 5.08 8.85 16.54
C VAL A 694 6.47 9.49 16.63
N GLY A 695 7.52 8.78 16.18
CA GLY A 695 8.88 9.30 16.17
C GLY A 695 9.05 10.56 15.31
N LEU A 696 8.48 10.58 14.11
CA LEU A 696 8.49 11.75 13.23
C LEU A 696 7.67 12.91 13.79
N THR A 697 6.55 12.62 14.46
CA THR A 697 5.69 13.64 15.09
C THR A 697 6.43 14.33 16.24
N ASN A 698 7.17 13.55 17.05
CA ASN A 698 8.02 14.08 18.12
C ASN A 698 9.19 14.92 17.58
N LEU A 699 9.83 14.47 16.49
CA LEU A 699 10.88 15.23 15.83
C LEU A 699 10.35 16.54 15.23
N LEU A 700 9.13 16.55 14.68
CA LEU A 700 8.49 17.76 14.17
C LEU A 700 8.06 18.70 15.30
N HIS A 701 7.62 18.18 16.44
CA HIS A 701 7.36 19.00 17.63
C HIS A 701 8.62 19.73 18.12
N ALA A 702 9.80 19.12 17.98
CA ALA A 702 11.08 19.74 18.30
C ALA A 702 11.50 20.86 17.33
N THR A 703 10.77 21.09 16.23
CA THR A 703 11.10 22.11 15.19
C THR A 703 10.26 23.40 15.26
N GLN A 704 9.58 23.65 16.39
CA GLN A 704 8.68 24.82 16.62
C GLN A 704 7.59 25.00 15.52
N PRO A 705 6.63 24.07 15.43
CA PRO A 705 5.52 24.15 14.48
C PRO A 705 4.61 25.36 14.76
N THR A 706 3.98 25.91 13.70
CA THR A 706 2.94 26.94 13.85
C THR A 706 1.77 26.43 14.70
N PRO A 707 0.95 27.30 15.34
CA PRO A 707 -0.14 26.86 16.22
C PRO A 707 -1.10 25.84 15.56
N GLU A 708 -1.41 26.04 14.28
CA GLU A 708 -2.26 25.15 13.49
C GLU A 708 -1.56 23.80 13.21
N GLN A 709 -0.26 23.81 12.92
CA GLN A 709 0.54 22.59 12.74
C GLN A 709 0.72 21.83 14.06
N ALA A 710 0.89 22.52 15.19
CA ALA A 710 0.98 21.91 16.51
C ALA A 710 -0.31 21.16 16.85
N GLU A 711 -1.47 21.72 16.52
CA GLU A 711 -2.77 21.08 16.70
C GLU A 711 -2.91 19.81 15.83
N TYR A 712 -2.48 19.87 14.56
CA TYR A 712 -2.44 18.68 13.69
C TYR A 712 -1.44 17.62 14.17
N LEU A 713 -0.27 18.02 14.65
CA LEU A 713 0.74 17.10 15.18
C LEU A 713 0.25 16.44 16.46
N THR A 714 -0.37 17.19 17.37
CA THR A 714 -0.99 16.64 18.59
C THR A 714 -2.13 15.68 18.24
N ALA A 715 -2.94 15.97 17.21
CA ALA A 715 -4.00 15.07 16.75
C ALA A 715 -3.44 13.78 16.14
N ILE A 716 -2.38 13.87 15.33
CA ILE A 716 -1.69 12.71 14.73
C ILE A 716 -1.04 11.85 15.82
N GLU A 717 -0.38 12.48 16.80
CA GLU A 717 0.25 11.80 17.93
C GLU A 717 -0.80 11.06 18.78
N SER A 718 -1.88 11.75 19.16
CA SER A 718 -2.98 11.18 19.93
C SER A 718 -3.66 10.02 19.19
N SER A 719 -3.95 10.18 17.89
CA SER A 719 -4.53 9.11 17.07
C SER A 719 -3.59 7.90 16.96
N SER A 720 -2.28 8.15 16.89
CA SER A 720 -1.28 7.10 16.77
C SER A 720 -1.10 6.31 18.07
N GLN A 721 -1.08 7.00 19.21
CA GLN A 721 -1.02 6.40 20.53
C GLN A 721 -2.29 5.60 20.84
N ASN A 722 -3.47 6.14 20.52
CA ASN A 722 -4.74 5.43 20.68
C ASN A 722 -4.76 4.12 19.87
N LEU A 723 -4.26 4.13 18.63
CA LEU A 723 -4.20 2.92 17.82
C LEU A 723 -3.24 1.88 18.40
N LEU A 724 -2.09 2.31 18.92
CA LEU A 724 -1.13 1.42 19.58
C LEU A 724 -1.71 0.76 20.83
N VAL A 725 -2.48 1.50 21.63
CA VAL A 725 -3.21 0.95 22.78
C VAL A 725 -4.19 -0.12 22.32
N ILE A 726 -5.00 0.15 21.29
CA ILE A 726 -5.98 -0.82 20.76
C ILE A 726 -5.29 -2.09 20.24
N ILE A 727 -4.17 -1.95 19.55
CA ILE A 727 -3.41 -3.09 19.02
C ILE A 727 -2.85 -3.93 20.16
N ASN A 728 -2.29 -3.29 21.20
CA ASN A 728 -1.77 -3.99 22.37
C ASN A 728 -2.88 -4.71 23.14
N ASP A 729 -4.06 -4.08 23.28
CA ASP A 729 -5.24 -4.67 23.92
C ASP A 729 -5.74 -5.93 23.18
N ILE A 730 -5.78 -5.89 21.84
CA ILE A 730 -6.15 -7.06 21.01
C ILE A 730 -5.13 -8.18 21.15
N LEU A 731 -3.84 -7.84 21.19
CA LEU A 731 -2.78 -8.83 21.40
C LEU A 731 -2.82 -9.48 22.78
N ASP A 732 -3.01 -8.69 23.83
CA ASP A 732 -3.07 -9.19 25.20
C ASP A 732 -4.29 -10.12 25.37
N SER A 733 -5.44 -9.77 24.79
CA SER A 733 -6.61 -10.65 24.69
C SER A 733 -6.29 -11.96 23.97
N SER A 734 -5.61 -11.91 22.82
CA SER A 734 -5.25 -13.12 22.06
C SER A 734 -4.21 -14.00 22.77
N LYS A 735 -3.22 -13.42 23.47
CA LYS A 735 -2.23 -14.16 24.26
C LYS A 735 -2.86 -14.86 25.46
N MET A 736 -3.87 -14.22 26.04
CA MET A 736 -4.61 -14.72 27.18
C MET A 736 -5.56 -15.87 26.81
N GLU A 737 -6.30 -15.78 25.70
CA GLU A 737 -7.07 -16.92 25.14
C GLU A 737 -6.20 -18.14 24.84
N ALA A 738 -4.92 -17.90 24.54
CA ALA A 738 -3.93 -18.95 24.30
C ALA A 738 -3.23 -19.46 25.57
N GLY A 739 -3.50 -18.88 26.75
CA GLY A 739 -2.85 -19.23 28.02
C GLY A 739 -1.37 -18.87 28.12
N LYS A 740 -0.87 -17.95 27.26
CA LYS A 740 0.56 -17.61 27.13
C LYS A 740 0.98 -16.34 27.88
N LEU A 741 0.08 -15.71 28.65
CA LEU A 741 0.41 -14.52 29.44
C LEU A 741 0.91 -14.93 30.83
N SER A 742 2.17 -14.62 31.17
CA SER A 742 2.77 -14.85 32.48
C SER A 742 2.93 -13.54 33.25
N LEU A 743 2.67 -13.56 34.57
CA LEU A 743 2.93 -12.41 35.45
C LEU A 743 4.39 -12.36 35.86
N GLU A 744 5.00 -11.18 35.82
CA GLU A 744 6.32 -10.96 36.40
C GLU A 744 6.24 -10.77 37.92
N GLN A 745 7.28 -11.19 38.63
CA GLN A 745 7.39 -11.03 40.09
C GLN A 745 8.61 -10.16 40.40
N VAL A 746 8.39 -8.85 40.50
CA VAL A 746 9.45 -7.88 40.79
C VAL A 746 9.10 -7.01 42.00
N PRO A 747 10.09 -6.63 42.84
CA PRO A 747 9.83 -5.75 43.96
C PRO A 747 9.57 -4.31 43.47
N PHE A 748 8.42 -3.73 43.81
CA PHE A 748 8.07 -2.35 43.45
C PHE A 748 7.36 -1.60 44.57
N ARG A 749 7.43 -0.26 44.54
CA ARG A 749 6.79 0.62 45.54
C ARG A 749 5.33 0.90 45.18
N LEU A 750 4.41 0.18 45.80
CA LEU A 750 2.98 0.24 45.48
C LEU A 750 2.35 1.64 45.67
N PRO A 751 2.58 2.36 46.80
CA PRO A 751 1.99 3.68 46.97
C PRO A 751 2.45 4.71 45.93
N GLU A 752 3.70 4.61 45.47
CA GLU A 752 4.24 5.48 44.40
C GLU A 752 3.64 5.09 43.03
N ALA A 753 3.53 3.79 42.75
CA ALA A 753 2.93 3.29 41.51
C ALA A 753 1.48 3.77 41.34
N VAL A 754 0.67 3.72 42.40
CA VAL A 754 -0.73 4.16 42.36
C VAL A 754 -0.83 5.69 42.27
N ARG A 755 -0.01 6.44 43.01
CA ARG A 755 -0.01 7.93 42.95
C ARG A 755 0.35 8.46 41.55
N ARG A 756 1.15 7.73 40.77
CA ARG A 756 1.49 8.10 39.37
C ARG A 756 0.28 8.18 38.45
N LEU A 757 -0.81 7.47 38.74
CA LEU A 757 -2.08 7.59 37.98
C LEU A 757 -2.61 9.03 37.96
N GLY A 758 -2.38 9.79 39.04
CA GLY A 758 -2.82 11.16 39.15
C GLY A 758 -2.12 12.07 38.13
N ALA A 759 -0.82 11.85 37.92
CA ALA A 759 -0.06 12.59 36.92
C ALA A 759 -0.48 12.22 35.48
N MET A 760 -0.75 10.93 35.22
CA MET A 760 -1.16 10.45 33.89
C MET A 760 -2.50 11.04 33.44
N PHE A 761 -3.47 11.20 34.34
CA PHE A 761 -4.81 11.68 34.00
C PHE A 761 -5.06 13.15 34.32
N LYS A 762 -4.07 13.87 34.85
CA LYS A 762 -4.19 15.29 35.25
C LYS A 762 -4.82 16.16 34.16
N PHE A 763 -4.27 16.10 32.94
CA PHE A 763 -4.77 16.88 31.81
C PHE A 763 -6.19 16.47 31.38
N ALA A 764 -6.47 15.16 31.37
CA ALA A 764 -7.78 14.62 31.00
C ALA A 764 -8.87 15.02 32.02
N THR A 765 -8.53 15.14 33.29
CA THR A 765 -9.45 15.60 34.34
C THR A 765 -9.58 17.13 34.36
N GLU A 766 -8.49 17.89 34.18
CA GLU A 766 -8.51 19.35 34.11
C GLU A 766 -9.31 19.86 32.90
N SER A 767 -9.12 19.26 31.73
CA SER A 767 -9.86 19.62 30.51
C SER A 767 -11.37 19.39 30.61
N LYS A 768 -11.81 18.44 31.45
CA LYS A 768 -13.24 18.17 31.74
C LYS A 768 -13.75 18.84 33.01
N GLY A 769 -12.91 19.53 33.78
CA GLY A 769 -13.28 20.10 35.08
C GLY A 769 -13.64 19.07 36.15
N LEU A 770 -13.08 17.85 36.07
CA LEU A 770 -13.30 16.77 37.03
C LEU A 770 -12.21 16.76 38.11
N PHE A 771 -12.56 16.38 39.34
CA PHE A 771 -11.54 16.09 40.37
C PHE A 771 -11.07 14.63 40.28
N LEU A 772 -9.79 14.40 40.59
CA LEU A 772 -9.21 13.07 40.73
C LEU A 772 -8.56 12.96 42.11
N ILE A 773 -9.07 12.06 42.95
CA ILE A 773 -8.56 11.82 44.30
C ILE A 773 -7.92 10.44 44.33
N ILE A 774 -6.68 10.35 44.80
CA ILE A 774 -5.98 9.08 45.01
C ILE A 774 -5.70 8.96 46.51
N ASP A 775 -6.35 7.98 47.13
CA ASP A 775 -6.26 7.71 48.56
C ASP A 775 -5.63 6.33 48.79
N VAL A 776 -4.49 6.32 49.46
CA VAL A 776 -3.74 5.09 49.79
C VAL A 776 -3.65 5.02 51.29
N ALA A 777 -4.28 4.00 51.88
CA ALA A 777 -4.34 3.82 53.32
C ALA A 777 -2.92 3.57 53.91
N PRO A 778 -2.66 4.04 55.15
CA PRO A 778 -1.33 3.99 55.76
C PRO A 778 -0.88 2.57 56.16
N ASP A 779 -1.79 1.61 56.17
CA ASP A 779 -1.56 0.19 56.43
C ASP A 779 -1.12 -0.60 55.18
N VAL A 780 -1.09 0.04 54.00
CA VAL A 780 -0.58 -0.54 52.76
C VAL A 780 0.95 -0.68 52.81
N PRO A 781 1.53 -1.85 52.46
CA PRO A 781 2.98 -2.05 52.45
C PRO A 781 3.72 -1.08 51.51
N ALA A 782 4.91 -0.62 51.94
CA ALA A 782 5.72 0.32 51.17
C ALA A 782 6.25 -0.28 49.85
N ALA A 783 6.55 -1.58 49.82
CA ALA A 783 6.93 -2.32 48.63
C ALA A 783 6.34 -3.74 48.63
N VAL A 784 6.02 -4.23 47.44
CA VAL A 784 5.45 -5.56 47.21
C VAL A 784 6.13 -6.25 46.02
N LEU A 785 6.13 -7.58 46.02
CA LEU A 785 6.54 -8.42 44.89
C LEU A 785 5.34 -8.69 43.99
N GLY A 786 5.42 -8.25 42.74
CA GLY A 786 4.37 -8.47 41.73
C GLY A 786 4.67 -7.78 40.41
N ASP A 787 3.66 -7.67 39.55
CA ASP A 787 3.79 -7.06 38.22
C ASP A 787 3.22 -5.63 38.21
N PRO A 788 4.07 -4.58 38.33
CA PRO A 788 3.59 -3.20 38.34
C PRO A 788 2.98 -2.77 37.01
N VAL A 789 3.40 -3.36 35.88
CA VAL A 789 2.92 -3.00 34.54
C VAL A 789 1.48 -3.47 34.37
N ARG A 790 1.20 -4.72 34.73
CA ARG A 790 -0.16 -5.29 34.62
C ARG A 790 -1.13 -4.68 35.63
N LEU A 791 -0.67 -4.41 36.85
CA LEU A 791 -1.47 -3.67 37.82
C LEU A 791 -1.82 -2.26 37.30
N ASN A 792 -0.85 -1.55 36.72
CA ASN A 792 -1.10 -0.23 36.15
C ASN A 792 -2.08 -0.30 34.96
N GLN A 793 -1.99 -1.35 34.13
CA GLN A 793 -2.93 -1.58 33.02
C GLN A 793 -4.38 -1.76 33.50
N ILE A 794 -4.58 -2.51 34.60
CA ILE A 794 -5.91 -2.65 35.25
C ILE A 794 -6.42 -1.27 35.68
N LEU A 795 -5.60 -0.50 36.39
CA LEU A 795 -6.01 0.79 36.96
C LEU A 795 -6.25 1.86 35.89
N VAL A 796 -5.42 1.92 34.83
CA VAL A 796 -5.59 2.82 33.68
C VAL A 796 -6.91 2.55 32.96
N ASN A 797 -7.28 1.28 32.76
CA ASN A 797 -8.53 0.92 32.10
C ASN A 797 -9.76 1.30 32.94
N LEU A 798 -9.71 1.12 34.26
CA LEU A 798 -10.80 1.50 35.16
C LEU A 798 -10.94 3.02 35.31
N VAL A 799 -9.83 3.74 35.54
CA VAL A 799 -9.82 5.20 35.68
C VAL A 799 -10.18 5.90 34.37
N GLY A 800 -9.69 5.39 33.24
CA GLY A 800 -10.04 5.90 31.91
C GLY A 800 -11.55 5.79 31.64
N ASN A 801 -12.18 4.67 31.99
CA ASN A 801 -13.63 4.51 31.88
C ASN A 801 -14.39 5.46 32.83
N ALA A 802 -13.93 5.59 34.07
CA ALA A 802 -14.52 6.52 35.03
C ALA A 802 -14.52 7.98 34.53
N ILE A 803 -13.38 8.48 33.99
CA ILE A 803 -13.25 9.83 33.43
C ILE A 803 -14.10 9.99 32.15
N LYS A 804 -14.21 8.93 31.35
CA LYS A 804 -14.97 8.93 30.11
C LYS A 804 -16.47 9.15 30.36
N PHE A 805 -17.04 8.43 31.33
CA PHE A 805 -18.48 8.41 31.61
C PHE A 805 -18.93 9.40 32.69
N THR A 806 -18.00 10.19 33.24
CA THR A 806 -18.29 11.29 34.17
C THR A 806 -18.27 12.63 33.45
N ARG A 807 -19.39 13.37 33.49
CA ARG A 807 -19.48 14.73 32.93
C ARG A 807 -19.20 15.82 33.97
N GLN A 808 -19.65 15.62 35.20
CA GLN A 808 -19.50 16.54 36.32
C GLN A 808 -19.22 15.74 37.60
N GLY A 809 -18.43 16.31 38.52
CA GLY A 809 -17.97 15.62 39.73
C GLY A 809 -16.53 15.12 39.58
N GLY A 810 -16.27 13.84 39.82
CA GLY A 810 -14.91 13.34 39.81
C GLY A 810 -14.77 11.83 40.02
N VAL A 811 -13.50 11.41 40.08
CA VAL A 811 -13.10 10.01 40.21
C VAL A 811 -12.23 9.87 41.46
N THR A 812 -12.50 8.84 42.26
CA THR A 812 -11.73 8.51 43.45
C THR A 812 -11.14 7.11 43.31
N VAL A 813 -9.83 6.99 43.50
CA VAL A 813 -9.10 5.71 43.54
C VAL A 813 -8.69 5.45 44.98
N THR A 814 -9.12 4.33 45.55
CA THR A 814 -8.78 3.94 46.92
C THR A 814 -7.99 2.63 46.95
N VAL A 815 -6.98 2.56 47.82
CA VAL A 815 -6.21 1.35 48.10
C VAL A 815 -6.17 1.11 49.60
N GLN A 816 -6.65 -0.05 50.04
CA GLN A 816 -6.79 -0.40 51.45
C GLN A 816 -6.26 -1.81 51.73
N ALA A 817 -5.66 -2.05 52.89
CA ALA A 817 -5.34 -3.40 53.33
C ALA A 817 -6.61 -4.13 53.78
N VAL A 818 -6.74 -5.40 53.39
CA VAL A 818 -7.88 -6.26 53.75
C VAL A 818 -7.38 -7.52 54.45
N PRO A 819 -8.09 -8.02 55.48
CA PRO A 819 -7.73 -9.29 56.11
C PRO A 819 -7.64 -10.42 55.08
N LEU A 820 -6.56 -11.21 55.15
CA LEU A 820 -6.42 -12.40 54.31
C LEU A 820 -7.58 -13.38 54.60
N PRO A 821 -8.15 -14.04 53.59
CA PRO A 821 -9.19 -15.03 53.80
C PRO A 821 -8.65 -16.18 54.65
N SER A 822 -9.30 -16.44 55.79
CA SER A 822 -9.01 -17.58 56.67
C SER A 822 -9.27 -18.88 55.89
N SER A 823 -8.22 -19.63 55.54
CA SER A 823 -8.43 -20.93 54.90
C SER A 823 -9.18 -21.87 55.86
N PRO A 824 -10.18 -22.64 55.39
CA PRO A 824 -10.70 -23.78 56.13
C PRO A 824 -9.57 -24.77 56.36
N SER A 825 -9.39 -25.17 57.61
CA SER A 825 -8.57 -26.31 58.02
C SER A 825 -8.99 -27.56 57.25
N ASP A 826 -8.13 -28.07 56.37
CA ASP A 826 -7.84 -29.50 56.21
C ASP A 826 -6.83 -29.73 55.08
N LEU A 827 -5.61 -30.13 55.47
CA LEU A 827 -4.66 -31.05 54.83
C LEU A 827 -3.20 -30.61 55.08
N ALA A 828 -2.52 -31.51 55.80
CA ALA A 828 -1.15 -31.54 56.27
C ALA A 828 -0.08 -30.76 55.46
N ALA A 829 0.73 -30.01 56.22
CA ALA A 829 2.00 -29.42 55.77
C ALA A 829 3.01 -30.47 55.27
N PRO A 830 3.98 -30.03 54.45
CA PRO A 830 5.35 -30.03 54.97
C PRO A 830 6.17 -28.76 54.66
N GLU A 831 7.01 -28.41 55.64
CA GLU A 831 8.19 -27.52 55.68
C GLU A 831 8.00 -25.97 55.66
N PRO A 832 8.68 -25.24 56.58
CA PRO A 832 8.53 -23.79 56.75
C PRO A 832 9.50 -23.03 55.85
N LEU A 833 9.06 -22.68 54.64
CA LEU A 833 9.68 -21.60 53.88
C LEU A 833 9.26 -20.27 54.52
N SER A 834 10.24 -19.47 54.90
CA SER A 834 10.17 -18.08 55.42
C SER A 834 8.79 -17.42 55.30
N GLN A 835 8.23 -16.97 56.43
CA GLN A 835 7.07 -16.06 56.49
C GLN A 835 7.38 -14.74 55.78
N ALA A 836 7.35 -14.79 54.46
CA ALA A 836 7.08 -13.67 53.60
C ALA A 836 5.71 -13.14 54.00
N ARG A 837 5.65 -11.95 54.61
CA ARG A 837 4.37 -11.34 55.00
C ARG A 837 3.53 -11.20 53.73
N LEU A 838 2.47 -11.97 53.62
CA LEU A 838 1.46 -11.77 52.60
C LEU A 838 0.55 -10.60 53.04
N ALA A 839 0.20 -9.73 52.10
CA ALA A 839 -0.70 -8.60 52.31
C ALA A 839 -1.88 -8.69 51.33
N GLY A 840 -3.10 -8.77 51.86
CA GLY A 840 -4.32 -8.62 51.07
C GLY A 840 -4.60 -7.14 50.83
N LEU A 841 -4.83 -6.75 49.58
CA LEU A 841 -5.02 -5.36 49.16
C LEU A 841 -6.27 -5.24 48.30
N ARG A 842 -7.15 -4.29 48.65
CA ARG A 842 -8.33 -3.92 47.87
C ARG A 842 -8.09 -2.62 47.13
N PHE A 843 -8.35 -2.67 45.84
CA PHE A 843 -8.31 -1.53 44.94
C PHE A 843 -9.75 -1.20 44.54
N ALA A 844 -10.15 0.06 44.64
CA ALA A 844 -11.45 0.51 44.14
C ALA A 844 -11.32 1.81 43.35
N VAL A 845 -12.07 1.89 42.25
CA VAL A 845 -12.21 3.09 41.41
C VAL A 845 -13.68 3.46 41.38
N ARG A 846 -13.99 4.62 41.94
CA ARG A 846 -15.35 5.15 42.07
C ARG A 846 -15.52 6.40 41.24
N ASP A 847 -16.58 6.46 40.46
CA ASP A 847 -16.98 7.62 39.66
C ASP A 847 -18.34 8.19 40.09
N THR A 848 -18.60 9.44 39.70
CA THR A 848 -19.90 10.12 39.91
C THR A 848 -20.67 10.29 38.60
N GLY A 849 -20.41 9.43 37.62
CA GLY A 849 -20.92 9.53 36.26
C GLY A 849 -22.33 8.97 36.07
N ILE A 850 -22.64 8.59 34.83
CA ILE A 850 -23.99 8.17 34.42
C ILE A 850 -24.51 6.88 35.09
N GLY A 851 -23.62 6.07 35.69
CA GLY A 851 -23.97 4.77 36.26
C GLY A 851 -24.40 3.72 35.22
N ILE A 852 -24.55 2.48 35.66
CA ILE A 852 -24.87 1.31 34.83
C ILE A 852 -26.21 0.70 35.29
N PRO A 853 -27.18 0.52 34.36
CA PRO A 853 -28.45 -0.15 34.66
C PRO A 853 -28.28 -1.60 35.14
N ALA A 854 -29.14 -2.04 36.07
CA ALA A 854 -29.04 -3.35 36.72
C ALA A 854 -29.17 -4.54 35.76
N ASP A 855 -29.94 -4.40 34.68
CA ASP A 855 -30.12 -5.41 33.62
C ASP A 855 -28.85 -5.60 32.77
N LYS A 856 -27.89 -4.68 32.84
CA LYS A 856 -26.68 -4.67 32.01
C LYS A 856 -25.39 -5.00 32.76
N LEU A 857 -25.42 -5.09 34.09
CA LEU A 857 -24.24 -5.36 34.93
C LEU A 857 -23.54 -6.68 34.59
N GLY A 858 -24.26 -7.69 34.08
CA GLY A 858 -23.66 -8.95 33.63
C GLY A 858 -22.96 -8.86 32.28
N ALA A 859 -23.50 -8.05 31.36
CA ALA A 859 -23.02 -7.97 29.98
C ALA A 859 -21.78 -7.09 29.82
N ILE A 860 -21.55 -6.10 30.70
CA ILE A 860 -20.44 -5.14 30.56
C ILE A 860 -19.04 -5.77 30.54
N PHE A 861 -18.90 -6.99 31.05
CA PHE A 861 -17.63 -7.73 31.06
C PHE A 861 -17.45 -8.66 29.84
N GLU A 862 -18.44 -8.75 28.94
CA GLU A 862 -18.31 -9.49 27.68
C GLU A 862 -17.53 -8.68 26.65
N ASP A 863 -16.68 -9.37 25.87
CA ASP A 863 -15.85 -8.75 24.83
C ASP A 863 -16.73 -8.07 23.77
N PHE A 864 -16.39 -6.84 23.42
CA PHE A 864 -17.11 -6.02 22.43
C PHE A 864 -18.56 -5.65 22.79
N SER A 865 -18.99 -5.91 24.02
CA SER A 865 -20.32 -5.45 24.47
C SER A 865 -20.32 -3.94 24.69
N GLN A 866 -21.32 -3.24 24.15
CA GLN A 866 -21.52 -1.81 24.36
C GLN A 866 -22.97 -1.56 24.77
N ALA A 867 -23.15 -0.94 25.95
CA ALA A 867 -24.44 -0.95 26.65
C ALA A 867 -25.60 -0.22 25.95
N ASN A 868 -25.40 0.64 24.94
CA ASN A 868 -26.49 1.26 24.15
C ASN A 868 -25.96 1.93 22.85
N ALA A 869 -26.73 1.88 21.75
CA ALA A 869 -26.41 2.54 20.48
C ALA A 869 -26.44 4.09 20.53
N SER A 870 -27.02 4.68 21.58
CA SER A 870 -27.06 6.13 21.82
C SER A 870 -25.79 6.65 22.52
N THR A 871 -25.21 5.89 23.46
CA THR A 871 -23.96 6.23 24.16
C THR A 871 -22.72 6.08 23.25
N THR A 872 -22.82 5.31 22.16
CA THR A 872 -21.74 5.13 21.17
C THR A 872 -21.41 6.39 20.39
N ARG A 873 -22.39 7.28 20.15
CA ARG A 873 -22.18 8.53 19.40
C ARG A 873 -21.54 9.63 20.23
N GLU A 874 -21.66 9.56 21.56
CA GLU A 874 -21.26 10.64 22.46
C GLU A 874 -19.95 10.35 23.20
N PHE A 875 -19.63 9.09 23.50
CA PHE A 875 -18.47 8.75 24.34
C PHE A 875 -17.40 7.86 23.71
N GLY A 876 -17.66 7.14 22.60
CA GLY A 876 -16.67 6.39 21.78
C GLY A 876 -15.69 5.42 22.49
N GLY A 877 -15.67 4.12 22.17
CA GLY A 877 -14.62 3.19 22.67
C GLY A 877 -14.69 1.79 22.09
N THR A 878 -13.67 0.96 22.33
CA THR A 878 -13.53 -0.39 21.76
C THR A 878 -14.36 -1.46 22.46
N GLY A 879 -14.76 -1.24 23.71
CA GLY A 879 -15.46 -2.24 24.53
C GLY A 879 -14.55 -3.36 25.08
N LEU A 880 -13.23 -3.23 24.96
CA LEU A 880 -12.25 -4.24 25.39
C LEU A 880 -11.64 -3.97 26.78
N GLY A 881 -11.61 -2.72 27.23
CA GLY A 881 -10.85 -2.34 28.43
C GLY A 881 -11.34 -3.03 29.73
N LEU A 882 -12.65 -3.26 29.88
CA LEU A 882 -13.20 -3.86 31.09
C LEU A 882 -13.05 -5.39 31.12
N SER A 883 -13.10 -6.05 29.95
CA SER A 883 -12.84 -7.50 29.87
C SER A 883 -11.36 -7.81 30.07
N ILE A 884 -10.45 -6.97 29.56
CA ILE A 884 -9.01 -7.04 29.85
C ILE A 884 -8.74 -6.87 31.35
N ALA A 885 -9.35 -5.86 32.00
CA ALA A 885 -9.19 -5.65 33.43
C ALA A 885 -9.68 -6.85 34.26
N ARG A 886 -10.84 -7.43 33.92
CA ARG A 886 -11.36 -8.63 34.60
C ARG A 886 -10.37 -9.80 34.50
N ASN A 887 -9.89 -10.07 33.30
CA ASN A 887 -9.06 -11.24 33.08
C ASN A 887 -7.65 -11.06 33.67
N LEU A 888 -7.08 -9.85 33.65
CA LEU A 888 -5.83 -9.54 34.35
C LEU A 888 -5.97 -9.71 35.87
N VAL A 889 -7.10 -9.29 36.46
CA VAL A 889 -7.39 -9.52 37.88
C VAL A 889 -7.50 -11.02 38.19
N GLN A 890 -8.15 -11.80 37.33
CA GLN A 890 -8.21 -13.26 37.45
C GLN A 890 -6.82 -13.92 37.38
N LEU A 891 -5.93 -13.44 36.50
CA LEU A 891 -4.55 -13.93 36.42
C LEU A 891 -3.75 -13.63 37.71
N HIS A 892 -4.06 -12.53 38.40
CA HIS A 892 -3.50 -12.22 39.72
C HIS A 892 -4.19 -12.98 40.87
N GLY A 893 -5.12 -13.89 40.57
CA GLY A 893 -5.86 -14.68 41.55
C GLY A 893 -7.01 -13.94 42.25
N GLY A 894 -7.43 -12.78 41.74
CA GLY A 894 -8.53 -11.98 42.28
C GLY A 894 -9.82 -12.04 41.44
N GLN A 895 -10.85 -11.33 41.90
CA GLN A 895 -12.10 -11.15 41.16
C GLN A 895 -12.48 -9.67 41.06
N LEU A 896 -12.73 -9.19 39.83
CA LEU A 896 -13.23 -7.83 39.57
C LEU A 896 -14.75 -7.78 39.74
N SER A 897 -15.23 -6.85 40.56
CA SER A 897 -16.64 -6.65 40.88
C SER A 897 -17.06 -5.20 40.63
N VAL A 898 -18.36 -4.97 40.49
CA VAL A 898 -18.95 -3.64 40.25
C VAL A 898 -20.19 -3.41 41.11
N THR A 899 -20.34 -2.21 41.64
CA THR A 899 -21.58 -1.68 42.22
C THR A 899 -21.92 -0.39 41.49
N SER A 900 -23.15 -0.26 40.98
CA SER A 900 -23.55 0.94 40.25
C SER A 900 -25.04 1.22 40.36
N GLU A 901 -25.39 2.50 40.36
CA GLU A 901 -26.77 2.97 40.30
C GLU A 901 -26.88 4.01 39.17
N GLU A 902 -27.89 3.87 38.31
CA GLU A 902 -28.10 4.77 37.17
C GLU A 902 -28.29 6.22 37.65
N GLY A 903 -27.49 7.14 37.10
CA GLY A 903 -27.44 8.55 37.46
C GLY A 903 -26.62 8.91 38.70
N LYS A 904 -26.03 7.93 39.42
CA LYS A 904 -25.21 8.18 40.63
C LYS A 904 -23.76 7.68 40.54
N GLY A 905 -23.38 7.08 39.41
CA GLY A 905 -22.02 6.59 39.12
C GLY A 905 -21.82 5.10 39.37
N SER A 906 -20.57 4.65 39.19
CA SER A 906 -20.15 3.27 39.38
C SER A 906 -18.94 3.16 40.29
N GLU A 907 -18.82 2.05 41.00
CA GLU A 907 -17.62 1.67 41.74
C GLU A 907 -17.16 0.28 41.28
N PHE A 908 -15.97 0.21 40.72
CA PHE A 908 -15.31 -1.03 40.32
C PHE A 908 -14.24 -1.36 41.36
N PHE A 909 -14.25 -2.59 41.89
CA PHE A 909 -13.29 -2.99 42.91
C PHE A 909 -12.80 -4.43 42.73
N PHE A 910 -11.58 -4.70 43.20
CA PHE A 910 -10.96 -6.01 43.19
C PHE A 910 -9.96 -6.17 44.34
N GLU A 911 -9.70 -7.42 44.72
CA GLU A 911 -8.83 -7.77 45.86
C GLU A 911 -7.71 -8.69 45.37
N LEU A 912 -6.45 -8.33 45.67
CA LEU A 912 -5.24 -9.07 45.30
C LEU A 912 -4.40 -9.39 46.54
N VAL A 913 -3.66 -10.50 46.48
CA VAL A 913 -2.70 -10.91 47.51
C VAL A 913 -1.29 -10.71 46.98
N TYR A 914 -0.49 -9.94 47.72
CA TYR A 914 0.91 -9.66 47.39
C TYR A 914 1.85 -10.15 48.48
N GLU A 915 3.07 -10.53 48.10
CA GLU A 915 4.18 -10.72 49.03
C GLU A 915 4.83 -9.35 49.34
N THR A 916 5.10 -9.05 50.60
CA THR A 916 5.79 -7.80 50.97
C THR A 916 7.27 -7.86 50.60
N ALA A 917 7.79 -6.80 50.00
CA ALA A 917 9.21 -6.66 49.67
C ALA A 917 9.89 -5.61 50.56
N ASP A 918 11.22 -5.67 50.67
CA ASP A 918 11.99 -4.60 51.28
C ASP A 918 12.02 -3.37 50.35
N ALA A 919 11.64 -2.20 50.87
CA ALA A 919 11.63 -0.94 50.14
C ALA A 919 13.03 -0.47 49.71
N SER A 920 14.09 -1.08 50.26
CA SER A 920 15.50 -0.89 49.85
C SER A 920 15.86 -1.66 48.57
N ALA A 921 15.19 -2.78 48.28
CA ALA A 921 15.41 -3.61 47.10
C ALA A 921 14.62 -3.11 45.86
N ALA A 922 13.58 -2.32 46.09
CA ALA A 922 12.85 -1.62 45.03
C ALA A 922 13.63 -0.36 44.60
N GLN A 923 14.28 -0.40 43.43
CA GLN A 923 15.00 0.75 42.88
C GLN A 923 14.04 1.95 42.69
N PRO A 924 14.42 3.18 43.09
CA PRO A 924 13.68 4.37 42.70
C PRO A 924 13.80 4.56 41.20
N GLU A 925 12.70 4.39 40.47
CA GLU A 925 12.67 4.69 39.03
C GLU A 925 12.94 6.19 38.80
N VAL A 926 13.88 6.47 37.90
CA VAL A 926 14.49 7.78 37.62
C VAL A 926 13.43 8.81 37.16
N ASN A 927 13.47 10.00 37.76
CA ASN A 927 12.63 11.16 37.42
C ASN A 927 12.65 11.50 35.92
N ARG A 928 11.47 11.71 35.33
CA ARG A 928 11.27 12.28 33.99
C ARG A 928 11.65 13.77 33.93
N GLY A 929 12.95 14.06 33.96
CA GLY A 929 13.52 15.37 33.61
C GLY A 929 14.41 15.28 32.36
N VAL A 930 14.77 16.44 31.80
CA VAL A 930 15.74 16.57 30.69
C VAL A 930 17.02 15.80 31.06
N LEU A 931 17.33 14.75 30.31
CA LEU A 931 18.49 13.87 30.55
C LEU A 931 19.77 14.62 30.20
N ALA A 932 20.71 14.70 31.15
CA ALA A 932 21.97 15.40 30.96
C ALA A 932 22.89 14.67 29.95
N PRO A 933 23.78 15.37 29.22
CA PRO A 933 24.73 14.73 28.31
C PRO A 933 25.78 13.88 29.04
N PHE A 934 26.31 12.84 28.38
CA PHE A 934 27.42 12.04 28.89
C PHE A 934 28.76 12.79 28.78
N GLU A 935 29.56 12.81 29.85
CA GLU A 935 30.94 13.30 29.84
C GLU A 935 31.91 12.26 30.46
N PRO A 936 32.97 11.84 29.74
CA PRO A 936 33.29 12.15 28.34
C PRO A 936 32.32 11.48 27.35
N ALA A 937 32.28 11.98 26.11
CA ALA A 937 31.39 11.52 25.04
C ALA A 937 31.52 10.00 24.79
N LEU A 938 30.39 9.30 24.73
CA LEU A 938 30.35 7.87 24.45
C LEU A 938 30.45 7.59 22.95
N ARG A 939 31.06 6.48 22.56
CA ARG A 939 31.13 6.03 21.17
C ARG A 939 30.40 4.70 21.02
N VAL A 940 29.22 4.74 20.41
CA VAL A 940 28.28 3.60 20.35
C VAL A 940 28.12 3.13 18.91
N LEU A 941 28.26 1.82 18.69
CA LEU A 941 27.94 1.17 17.42
C LEU A 941 26.48 0.72 17.44
N VAL A 942 25.71 1.11 16.43
CA VAL A 942 24.30 0.72 16.27
C VAL A 942 24.18 -0.14 15.02
N ALA A 943 23.86 -1.42 15.20
CA ALA A 943 23.60 -2.36 14.12
C ALA A 943 22.09 -2.49 13.91
N GLU A 944 21.59 -2.00 12.78
CA GLU A 944 20.16 -1.91 12.45
C GLU A 944 20.02 -1.89 10.92
N ASP A 945 19.13 -2.70 10.35
CA ASP A 945 18.94 -2.84 8.89
C ASP A 945 17.91 -1.83 8.32
N ASN A 946 17.07 -1.26 9.18
CA ASN A 946 16.06 -0.29 8.77
C ASN A 946 16.57 1.16 8.86
N ALA A 947 16.69 1.82 7.72
CA ALA A 947 17.16 3.22 7.59
C ALA A 947 16.41 4.23 8.47
N LEU A 948 15.13 3.98 8.79
CA LEU A 948 14.32 4.85 9.63
C LEU A 948 14.61 4.65 11.12
N ASN A 949 14.78 3.41 11.56
CA ASN A 949 15.20 3.10 12.94
C ASN A 949 16.61 3.61 13.21
N GLN A 950 17.51 3.52 12.22
CA GLN A 950 18.85 4.12 12.27
C GLN A 950 18.76 5.64 12.51
N LEU A 951 17.86 6.34 11.83
CA LEU A 951 17.67 7.78 11.98
C LEU A 951 17.17 8.15 13.39
N VAL A 952 16.19 7.41 13.92
CA VAL A 952 15.64 7.64 15.27
C VAL A 952 16.68 7.36 16.35
N ALA A 953 17.38 6.22 16.27
CA ALA A 953 18.43 5.86 17.22
C ALA A 953 19.59 6.87 17.21
N ARG A 954 20.05 7.27 16.01
CA ARG A 954 21.10 8.28 15.85
C ARG A 954 20.70 9.62 16.47
N LYS A 955 19.52 10.15 16.16
CA LYS A 955 19.09 11.45 16.68
C LYS A 955 18.86 11.46 18.18
N THR A 956 18.41 10.34 18.75
CA THR A 956 18.23 10.18 20.20
C THR A 956 19.56 10.15 20.94
N LEU A 957 20.54 9.41 20.42
CA LEU A 957 21.87 9.26 21.02
C LEU A 957 22.74 10.52 20.85
N GLU A 958 22.69 11.17 19.68
CA GLU A 958 23.40 12.44 19.41
C GLU A 958 23.00 13.53 20.43
N ALA A 959 21.74 13.56 20.87
CA ALA A 959 21.24 14.50 21.87
C ALA A 959 21.85 14.32 23.27
N TRP A 960 22.49 13.18 23.57
CA TRP A 960 23.14 12.89 24.85
C TRP A 960 24.67 12.94 24.80
N ASN A 961 25.25 13.58 23.77
CA ASN A 961 26.70 13.61 23.52
C ASN A 961 27.30 12.21 23.25
N VAL A 962 26.56 11.38 22.49
CA VAL A 962 27.01 10.06 22.02
C VAL A 962 27.36 10.11 20.53
N GLN A 963 28.58 9.71 20.18
CA GLN A 963 29.02 9.48 18.81
C GLN A 963 28.48 8.15 18.31
N VAL A 964 27.63 8.18 17.28
CA VAL A 964 26.97 6.99 16.74
C VAL A 964 27.62 6.55 15.43
N VAL A 965 27.99 5.28 15.33
CA VAL A 965 28.38 4.63 14.08
C VAL A 965 27.30 3.62 13.70
N ILE A 966 26.81 3.67 12.46
CA ILE A 966 25.75 2.78 11.96
C ILE A 966 26.37 1.60 11.21
N ALA A 967 25.86 0.39 11.45
CA ALA A 967 26.10 -0.79 10.64
C ALA A 967 24.76 -1.35 10.14
N GLU A 968 24.68 -1.61 8.83
CA GLU A 968 23.40 -2.01 8.18
C GLU A 968 23.09 -3.51 8.33
N ASN A 969 24.02 -4.31 8.86
CA ASN A 969 23.81 -5.72 9.16
C ASN A 969 24.85 -6.25 10.19
N GLY A 970 24.64 -7.47 10.70
CA GLY A 970 25.52 -8.08 11.70
C GLY A 970 26.97 -8.25 11.25
N ARG A 971 27.21 -8.51 9.96
CA ARG A 971 28.57 -8.68 9.40
C ARG A 971 29.34 -7.36 9.42
N LEU A 972 28.72 -6.27 8.98
CA LEU A 972 29.31 -4.94 9.02
C LEU A 972 29.53 -4.46 10.45
N ALA A 973 28.67 -4.85 11.39
CA ALA A 973 28.86 -4.54 12.81
C ALA A 973 30.11 -5.23 13.39
N VAL A 974 30.31 -6.52 13.10
CA VAL A 974 31.51 -7.28 13.50
C VAL A 974 32.77 -6.66 12.87
N GLU A 975 32.71 -6.29 11.59
CA GLU A 975 33.82 -5.66 10.87
C GLU A 975 34.17 -4.28 11.45
N ALA A 976 33.17 -3.44 11.70
CA ALA A 976 33.34 -2.10 12.26
C ALA A 976 33.94 -2.16 13.68
N ALA A 977 33.41 -3.04 14.54
CA ALA A 977 33.93 -3.23 15.89
C ALA A 977 35.38 -3.76 15.89
N SER A 978 35.73 -4.61 14.93
CA SER A 978 37.07 -5.19 14.81
C SER A 978 38.13 -4.21 14.32
N LYS A 979 37.73 -3.19 13.53
CA LYS A 979 38.63 -2.19 12.94
C LYS A 979 38.73 -0.88 13.75
N ALA A 980 37.86 -0.69 14.74
CA ALA A 980 37.75 0.56 15.47
C ALA A 980 38.93 0.80 16.44
N THR A 981 39.65 1.90 16.23
CA THR A 981 40.64 2.45 17.17
C THR A 981 40.34 3.94 17.35
N PRO A 982 39.93 4.42 18.54
CA PRO A 982 39.67 3.68 19.78
C PRO A 982 38.47 2.70 19.66
N PRO A 983 38.36 1.70 20.55
CA PRO A 983 37.23 0.76 20.57
C PRO A 983 35.89 1.46 20.90
N PHE A 984 34.77 0.82 20.58
CA PHE A 984 33.44 1.29 20.96
C PHE A 984 33.19 1.08 22.46
N ASP A 985 32.44 2.01 23.07
CA ASP A 985 32.04 1.96 24.47
C ASP A 985 30.82 1.04 24.68
N ALA A 986 29.95 0.91 23.67
CA ALA A 986 28.82 -0.03 23.68
C ALA A 986 28.37 -0.38 22.25
N VAL A 987 27.67 -1.51 22.12
CA VAL A 987 27.00 -1.91 20.87
C VAL A 987 25.50 -2.07 21.13
N LEU A 988 24.67 -1.36 20.36
CA LEU A 988 23.24 -1.63 20.23
C LEU A 988 23.04 -2.56 19.02
N MET A 989 22.58 -3.78 19.26
CA MET A 989 22.52 -4.84 18.25
C MET A 989 21.09 -5.23 17.97
N ASP A 990 20.57 -4.95 16.77
CA ASP A 990 19.31 -5.55 16.35
C ASP A 990 19.44 -7.07 16.26
N VAL A 991 18.50 -7.78 16.86
CA VAL A 991 18.50 -9.24 16.87
C VAL A 991 18.12 -9.81 15.51
N GLN A 992 17.25 -9.14 14.76
CA GLN A 992 16.76 -9.61 13.45
C GLN A 992 17.32 -8.73 12.34
N MET A 993 18.35 -9.22 11.64
CA MET A 993 18.98 -8.54 10.51
C MET A 993 19.28 -9.52 9.36
N PRO A 994 19.23 -9.08 8.09
CA PRO A 994 19.63 -9.88 6.92
C PRO A 994 21.15 -10.13 6.87
N GLU A 995 21.57 -11.10 6.07
CA GLU A 995 22.94 -11.64 5.95
C GLU A 995 23.51 -12.33 7.20
N MET A 996 23.51 -11.65 8.35
CA MET A 996 23.99 -12.18 9.64
C MET A 996 23.12 -11.63 10.75
N ASP A 997 22.46 -12.53 11.48
CA ASP A 997 21.57 -12.17 12.58
C ASP A 997 22.35 -11.63 13.80
N GLY A 998 21.64 -10.93 14.70
CA GLY A 998 22.27 -10.30 15.87
C GLY A 998 22.85 -11.32 16.85
N TYR A 999 22.30 -12.53 16.94
CA TYR A 999 22.83 -13.58 17.82
C TYR A 999 24.16 -14.14 17.31
N GLU A 1000 24.28 -14.38 16.01
CA GLU A 1000 25.49 -14.79 15.34
C GLU A 1000 26.56 -13.69 15.41
N ALA A 1001 26.17 -12.44 15.15
CA ALA A 1001 27.06 -11.28 15.28
C ALA A 1001 27.60 -11.14 16.72
N SER A 1002 26.75 -11.28 17.74
CA SER A 1002 27.17 -11.27 19.14
C SER A 1002 28.12 -12.41 19.49
N ARG A 1003 27.87 -13.63 19.00
CA ARG A 1003 28.79 -14.77 19.18
C ARG A 1003 30.15 -14.50 18.54
N GLN A 1004 30.19 -13.90 17.37
CA GLN A 1004 31.44 -13.53 16.70
C GLN A 1004 32.17 -12.40 17.44
N LEU A 1005 31.46 -11.37 17.89
CA LEU A 1005 32.03 -10.31 18.72
C LEU A 1005 32.61 -10.86 20.03
N ARG A 1006 31.95 -11.82 20.68
CA ARG A 1006 32.45 -12.44 21.92
C ARG A 1006 33.66 -13.33 21.71
N ARG A 1007 33.82 -13.97 20.55
CA ARG A 1007 35.08 -14.66 20.20
C ARG A 1007 36.26 -13.68 20.11
N ARG A 1008 36.01 -12.43 19.70
CA ARG A 1008 37.04 -11.42 19.49
C ARG A 1008 37.28 -10.51 20.71
N PHE A 1009 36.22 -10.23 21.45
CA PHE A 1009 36.18 -9.49 22.71
C PHE A 1009 35.53 -10.37 23.79
N PRO A 1010 36.30 -11.31 24.39
CA PRO A 1010 35.78 -12.29 25.35
C PRO A 1010 35.24 -11.66 26.63
N ASP A 1011 35.75 -10.48 26.97
CA ASP A 1011 35.32 -9.74 28.15
C ASP A 1011 34.06 -8.90 27.84
N ALA A 1012 32.93 -9.33 28.40
CA ALA A 1012 31.64 -8.67 28.24
C ALA A 1012 31.55 -7.31 28.94
N THR A 1013 32.47 -6.99 29.86
CA THR A 1013 32.53 -5.67 30.52
C THR A 1013 33.26 -4.64 29.67
N ARG A 1014 34.16 -5.10 28.80
CA ARG A 1014 34.97 -4.23 27.92
C ARG A 1014 34.23 -3.78 26.66
N LEU A 1015 33.26 -4.56 26.20
CA LEU A 1015 32.36 -4.19 25.10
C LEU A 1015 30.94 -4.69 25.41
N PRO A 1016 30.12 -3.88 26.10
CA PRO A 1016 28.74 -4.24 26.39
C PRO A 1016 27.92 -4.27 25.09
N ILE A 1017 27.18 -5.36 24.90
CA ILE A 1017 26.26 -5.55 23.77
C ILE A 1017 24.84 -5.58 24.33
N ILE A 1018 24.03 -4.62 23.93
CA ILE A 1018 22.61 -4.53 24.29
C ILE A 1018 21.80 -4.93 23.05
N GLY A 1019 21.09 -6.06 23.14
CA GLY A 1019 20.21 -6.54 22.08
C GLY A 1019 18.97 -5.67 21.96
N LEU A 1020 18.62 -5.23 20.76
CA LEU A 1020 17.36 -4.54 20.47
C LEU A 1020 16.39 -5.57 19.88
N THR A 1021 15.30 -5.87 20.59
CA THR A 1021 14.33 -6.89 20.18
C THR A 1021 12.96 -6.28 19.91
N ALA A 1022 12.18 -6.88 19.01
CA ALA A 1022 10.81 -6.46 18.74
C ALA A 1022 9.80 -6.87 19.83
N SER A 1023 10.18 -7.79 20.71
CA SER A 1023 9.41 -8.28 21.85
C SER A 1023 10.37 -8.61 23.00
N VAL A 1024 9.99 -8.30 24.24
CA VAL A 1024 10.72 -8.73 25.44
C VAL A 1024 9.97 -9.93 26.00
N LEU A 1025 10.07 -11.07 25.33
CA LEU A 1025 9.68 -12.34 25.94
C LEU A 1025 10.84 -12.82 26.82
N PRO A 1026 10.58 -13.45 27.97
CA PRO A 1026 11.63 -14.05 28.80
C PRO A 1026 12.54 -14.99 28.01
N GLU A 1027 11.99 -15.69 27.01
CA GLU A 1027 12.69 -16.60 26.11
C GLU A 1027 13.70 -15.88 25.19
N ASP A 1028 13.36 -14.70 24.66
CA ASP A 1028 14.24 -13.89 23.80
C ASP A 1028 15.45 -13.37 24.57
N ARG A 1029 15.26 -13.04 25.86
CA ARG A 1029 16.31 -12.63 26.79
C ARG A 1029 17.26 -13.78 27.10
N VAL A 1030 16.75 -15.00 27.30
CA VAL A 1030 17.57 -16.20 27.52
C VAL A 1030 18.46 -16.48 26.30
N LEU A 1031 17.91 -16.39 25.09
CA LEU A 1031 18.67 -16.57 23.84
C LEU A 1031 19.73 -15.48 23.64
N ALA A 1032 19.42 -14.22 23.96
CA ALA A 1032 20.35 -13.10 23.86
C ALA A 1032 21.53 -13.23 24.82
N LEU A 1033 21.27 -13.59 26.08
CA LEU A 1033 22.31 -13.86 27.07
C LEU A 1033 23.16 -15.07 26.67
N ALA A 1034 22.55 -16.14 26.15
CA ALA A 1034 23.27 -17.32 25.65
C ALA A 1034 24.15 -17.01 24.42
N ALA A 1035 23.76 -16.04 23.59
CA ALA A 1035 24.58 -15.53 22.49
C ALA A 1035 25.71 -14.59 22.95
N GLY A 1036 25.73 -14.22 24.23
CA GLY A 1036 26.74 -13.41 24.88
C GLY A 1036 26.41 -11.91 24.96
N MET A 1037 25.16 -11.50 24.76
CA MET A 1037 24.71 -10.13 25.03
C MET A 1037 24.64 -9.85 26.54
N ASN A 1038 24.79 -8.59 26.93
CA ASN A 1038 24.74 -8.16 28.34
C ASN A 1038 23.31 -7.90 28.82
N ASP A 1039 22.46 -7.39 27.93
CA ASP A 1039 21.05 -7.12 28.22
C ASP A 1039 20.24 -7.01 26.93
N THR A 1040 18.92 -6.92 27.05
CA THR A 1040 18.00 -6.72 25.92
C THR A 1040 17.05 -5.57 26.18
N LEU A 1041 16.69 -4.83 25.13
CA LEU A 1041 15.76 -3.71 25.18
C LEU A 1041 14.70 -3.83 24.08
N ALA A 1042 13.43 -3.67 24.44
CA ALA A 1042 12.32 -3.70 23.49
C ALA A 1042 12.34 -2.48 22.57
N LYS A 1043 11.97 -2.68 21.30
CA LYS A 1043 11.63 -1.61 20.35
C LYS A 1043 10.12 -1.30 20.41
N PRO A 1044 9.69 -0.04 20.49
CA PRO A 1044 10.50 1.17 20.60
C PRO A 1044 11.11 1.28 22.01
N PHE A 1045 12.37 1.67 22.10
CA PHE A 1045 13.04 1.82 23.38
C PHE A 1045 12.70 3.15 24.03
N GLU A 1046 12.39 3.13 25.33
CA GLU A 1046 12.24 4.36 26.10
C GLU A 1046 13.59 5.05 26.27
N PRO A 1047 13.73 6.34 25.90
CA PRO A 1047 15.02 7.02 25.96
C PRO A 1047 15.63 7.03 27.36
N ALA A 1048 14.82 7.19 28.41
CA ALA A 1048 15.30 7.12 29.80
C ALA A 1048 15.86 5.74 30.18
N VAL A 1049 15.24 4.66 29.70
CA VAL A 1049 15.70 3.28 29.96
C VAL A 1049 16.98 3.00 29.19
N LEU A 1050 17.06 3.38 27.91
CA LEU A 1050 18.28 3.25 27.13
C LEU A 1050 19.44 4.05 27.76
N TYR A 1051 19.17 5.28 28.19
CA TYR A 1051 20.14 6.13 28.88
C TYR A 1051 20.67 5.47 30.15
N ALA A 1052 19.78 4.95 31.00
CA ALA A 1052 20.15 4.26 32.23
C ALA A 1052 20.99 3.00 31.96
N ARG A 1053 20.66 2.22 30.93
CA ARG A 1053 21.42 1.02 30.55
C ARG A 1053 22.81 1.37 30.02
N LEU A 1054 22.92 2.40 29.18
CA LEU A 1054 24.21 2.88 28.72
C LEU A 1054 25.05 3.37 29.91
N ALA A 1055 24.51 4.24 30.77
CA ALA A 1055 25.21 4.72 31.96
C ALA A 1055 25.68 3.57 32.88
N HIS A 1056 24.84 2.56 33.09
CA HIS A 1056 25.16 1.39 33.90
C HIS A 1056 26.29 0.55 33.30
N PHE A 1057 26.23 0.20 32.02
CA PHE A 1057 27.19 -0.70 31.39
C PHE A 1057 28.50 -0.01 30.98
N THR A 1058 28.50 1.30 30.76
CA THR A 1058 29.71 2.06 30.43
C THR A 1058 30.37 2.71 31.65
N GLY A 1059 29.71 2.68 32.82
CA GLY A 1059 30.20 3.27 34.07
C GLY A 1059 30.34 4.80 34.05
N ARG A 1060 29.67 5.50 33.11
CA ARG A 1060 29.75 6.96 32.96
C ARG A 1060 28.49 7.63 33.52
N THR A 1061 28.64 8.53 34.49
CA THR A 1061 27.56 9.30 35.11
C THR A 1061 27.45 10.71 34.53
N PRO A 1062 26.26 11.32 34.50
CA PRO A 1062 26.06 12.70 34.02
C PRO A 1062 26.87 13.72 34.84
N GLY A 1063 27.46 14.71 34.16
CA GLY A 1063 28.21 15.79 34.79
C GLY A 1063 27.32 16.72 35.63
N THR A 1064 27.66 16.89 36.90
CA THR A 1064 26.97 17.80 37.82
C THR A 1064 27.62 19.18 37.78
N SER A 1065 26.99 20.18 37.16
CA SER A 1065 27.33 21.59 37.40
C SER A 1065 26.07 22.43 37.60
N ALA A 1066 26.00 23.12 38.74
CA ALA A 1066 24.92 24.00 39.16
C ALA A 1066 25.23 25.46 38.80
N PRO A 1067 24.23 26.34 38.61
CA PRO A 1067 24.42 27.71 38.15
C PRO A 1067 24.75 28.67 39.31
N THR A 1068 25.68 29.60 39.10
CA THR A 1068 25.91 30.75 40.00
C THR A 1068 25.67 32.05 39.22
N SER A 1069 24.82 32.91 39.79
CA SER A 1069 24.47 34.26 39.34
C SER A 1069 25.53 35.31 39.71
N ALA A 1070 25.79 36.31 38.84
CA ALA A 1070 25.92 37.74 39.18
C ALA A 1070 26.31 38.65 37.98
N GLY A 1071 25.62 39.80 37.81
CA GLY A 1071 26.29 41.10 37.62
C GLY A 1071 26.18 41.89 36.29
N THR A 1072 25.13 42.72 36.15
CA THR A 1072 25.14 44.20 35.90
C THR A 1072 25.82 44.86 34.67
N GLU A 1073 24.97 45.42 33.78
CA GLU A 1073 24.92 46.81 33.21
C GLU A 1073 26.04 47.40 32.30
N ALA A 1074 25.68 47.81 31.06
CA ALA A 1074 25.65 49.22 30.56
C ALA A 1074 25.95 49.45 29.04
N ALA A 1075 25.07 50.27 28.42
CA ALA A 1075 25.27 51.29 27.37
C ALA A 1075 25.51 50.96 25.86
N ARG A 1076 24.66 51.58 25.01
CA ARG A 1076 24.75 51.75 23.53
C ARG A 1076 25.62 52.98 23.15
N PRO A 1077 26.10 53.10 21.88
CA PRO A 1077 25.58 54.17 21.00
C PRO A 1077 25.53 53.92 19.46
N SER A 1078 24.52 54.53 18.82
CA SER A 1078 24.35 55.17 17.47
C SER A 1078 24.97 54.66 16.13
N ALA A 1079 24.11 54.60 15.10
CA ALA A 1079 24.27 54.41 13.62
C ALA A 1079 24.95 55.61 12.87
N PRO A 1080 25.23 55.67 11.51
CA PRO A 1080 24.63 55.02 10.30
C PRO A 1080 25.67 54.68 9.13
N PRO A 1081 25.40 54.77 7.79
CA PRO A 1081 24.82 53.75 6.87
C PRO A 1081 25.68 53.32 5.63
N HIS A 1082 25.26 52.23 4.94
CA HIS A 1082 25.67 51.68 3.60
C HIS A 1082 27.08 51.05 3.50
N PHE A 1083 27.35 49.86 2.91
CA PHE A 1083 26.76 49.03 1.85
C PHE A 1083 26.57 47.56 2.32
N SER A 1084 25.84 46.73 1.56
CA SER A 1084 25.37 45.38 1.91
C SER A 1084 26.47 44.40 2.36
N SER A 1085 26.75 44.36 3.67
CA SER A 1085 27.55 43.36 4.37
C SER A 1085 26.75 42.08 4.58
N ILE A 1086 27.34 40.90 4.36
CA ILE A 1086 26.78 39.65 4.88
C ILE A 1086 26.63 39.77 6.39
N ARG A 1087 25.41 39.56 6.89
CA ARG A 1087 25.13 39.57 8.33
C ARG A 1087 24.59 38.20 8.73
N PRO A 1088 25.17 37.56 9.76
CA PRO A 1088 24.57 36.38 10.35
C PRO A 1088 23.21 36.73 10.95
N ASP A 1089 22.24 35.84 10.77
CA ASP A 1089 20.92 35.96 11.38
C ASP A 1089 21.02 35.52 12.85
N TRP A 1090 21.23 36.51 13.71
CA TRP A 1090 21.35 36.27 15.15
C TRP A 1090 20.05 35.81 15.79
N GLN A 1091 18.91 36.21 15.24
CA GLN A 1091 17.62 35.79 15.75
C GLN A 1091 17.43 34.29 15.51
N LEU A 1092 17.79 33.81 14.32
CA LEU A 1092 17.80 32.38 14.00
C LEU A 1092 18.73 31.59 14.95
N LEU A 1093 19.90 32.11 15.27
CA LEU A 1093 20.83 31.45 16.21
C LEU A 1093 20.33 31.45 17.66
N GLU A 1094 19.70 32.52 18.11
CA GLU A 1094 19.09 32.62 19.45
C GLU A 1094 17.88 31.68 19.58
N GLU A 1095 17.07 31.56 18.53
CA GLU A 1095 15.97 30.61 18.42
C GLU A 1095 16.48 29.16 18.40
N LEU A 1096 17.56 28.88 17.65
CA LEU A 1096 18.22 27.56 17.59
C LEU A 1096 18.89 27.17 18.92
N ALA A 1097 19.42 28.15 19.64
CA ALA A 1097 20.03 27.93 20.95
C ALA A 1097 19.01 27.88 22.10
N GLY A 1098 17.73 28.12 21.82
CA GLY A 1098 16.65 28.06 22.82
C GLY A 1098 16.85 29.03 23.99
N GLY A 1099 17.51 30.17 23.76
CA GLY A 1099 17.87 31.14 24.79
C GLY A 1099 19.09 30.77 25.67
N ASN A 1100 19.79 29.65 25.39
CA ASN A 1100 21.02 29.28 26.08
C ASN A 1100 22.25 29.94 25.42
N GLU A 1101 22.75 31.00 26.03
CA GLU A 1101 23.81 31.83 25.46
C GLU A 1101 25.19 31.12 25.41
N ASP A 1102 25.45 30.18 26.33
CA ASP A 1102 26.69 29.37 26.32
C ASP A 1102 26.71 28.40 25.14
N PHE A 1103 25.56 27.82 24.82
CA PHE A 1103 25.40 26.94 23.67
C PHE A 1103 25.52 27.71 22.34
N LEU A 1104 24.99 28.95 22.28
CA LEU A 1104 25.19 29.84 21.14
C LEU A 1104 26.68 30.16 20.93
N ARG A 1105 27.41 30.53 21.99
CA ARG A 1105 28.86 30.76 21.93
C ARG A 1105 29.62 29.50 21.50
N GLN A 1106 29.17 28.32 21.93
CA GLN A 1106 29.76 27.05 21.52
C GLN A 1106 29.57 26.79 20.01
N ILE A 1107 28.38 26.99 19.45
CA ILE A 1107 28.13 26.86 18.00
C ILE A 1107 29.03 27.82 17.20
N VAL A 1108 29.15 29.07 17.66
CA VAL A 1108 30.01 30.08 17.03
C VAL A 1108 31.49 29.67 17.09
N ARG A 1109 31.99 29.20 18.24
CA ARG A 1109 33.39 28.76 18.40
C ARG A 1109 33.70 27.52 17.59
N THR A 1110 32.80 26.55 17.53
CA THR A 1110 32.98 25.35 16.70
C THR A 1110 33.07 25.72 15.22
N PHE A 1111 32.22 26.64 14.75
CA PHE A 1111 32.29 27.13 13.38
C PHE A 1111 33.60 27.87 13.08
N LEU A 1112 34.04 28.77 13.97
CA LEU A 1112 35.31 29.49 13.84
C LEU A 1112 36.54 28.57 13.86
N THR A 1113 36.43 27.40 14.48
CA THR A 1113 37.51 26.40 14.53
C THR A 1113 37.55 25.53 13.27
N GLU A 1114 36.40 25.11 12.74
CA GLU A 1114 36.31 24.13 11.65
C GLU A 1114 36.24 24.75 10.25
N ALA A 1115 35.54 25.89 10.10
CA ALA A 1115 35.29 26.50 8.80
C ALA A 1115 36.55 26.95 8.06
N PRO A 1116 37.59 27.53 8.70
CA PRO A 1116 38.83 27.92 8.00
C PRO A 1116 39.59 26.72 7.40
N ALA A 1117 39.56 25.56 8.05
CA ALA A 1117 40.19 24.34 7.55
C ALA A 1117 39.43 23.78 6.32
N LEU A 1118 38.10 23.84 6.35
CA LEU A 1118 37.25 23.46 5.22
C LEU A 1118 37.38 24.44 4.04
N GLU A 1119 37.56 25.73 4.31
CA GLU A 1119 37.83 26.74 3.28
C GLU A 1119 39.18 26.49 2.58
N ALA A 1120 40.24 26.18 3.34
CA ALA A 1120 41.54 25.83 2.78
C ALA A 1120 41.47 24.57 1.90
N LEU A 1121 40.71 23.56 2.31
CA LEU A 1121 40.48 22.34 1.52
C LEU A 1121 39.68 22.61 0.23
N LEU A 1122 38.72 23.55 0.24
CA LEU A 1122 38.03 23.98 -0.98
C LEU A 1122 38.98 24.67 -1.97
N ALA A 1123 39.92 25.47 -1.46
CA ALA A 1123 40.93 26.14 -2.27
C ALA A 1123 41.92 25.16 -2.90
N ASP A 1124 42.39 24.16 -2.15
CA ASP A 1124 43.33 23.14 -2.66
C ASP A 1124 42.68 22.17 -3.65
N ALA A 1125 41.40 21.81 -3.43
CA ALA A 1125 40.68 20.90 -4.32
C ALA A 1125 40.30 21.55 -5.66
N CYS A 1126 40.27 22.88 -5.75
CA CYS A 1126 39.97 23.61 -6.97
C CYS A 1126 41.26 23.97 -7.73
N PRO A 1127 41.46 23.57 -9.00
CA PRO A 1127 40.53 22.90 -9.92
C PRO A 1127 40.79 21.39 -10.12
N HIS A 1128 41.56 20.76 -9.23
CA HIS A 1128 42.18 19.45 -9.52
C HIS A 1128 41.39 18.23 -9.01
N ASP A 1129 40.56 18.38 -7.97
CA ASP A 1129 39.81 17.28 -7.36
C ASP A 1129 38.31 17.61 -7.20
N PRO A 1130 37.50 17.39 -8.24
CA PRO A 1130 36.06 17.71 -8.22
C PRO A 1130 35.27 16.90 -7.18
N THR A 1131 35.73 15.70 -6.83
CA THR A 1131 35.08 14.85 -5.82
C THR A 1131 35.28 15.40 -4.41
N THR A 1132 36.51 15.81 -4.08
CA THR A 1132 36.83 16.44 -2.81
C THR A 1132 36.22 17.84 -2.72
N LEU A 1133 36.18 18.59 -3.82
CA LEU A 1133 35.53 19.89 -3.91
C LEU A 1133 34.02 19.79 -3.60
N ALA A 1134 33.31 18.83 -4.21
CA ALA A 1134 31.88 18.63 -3.98
C ALA A 1134 31.57 18.21 -2.53
N SER A 1135 32.37 17.29 -1.97
CA SER A 1135 32.14 16.81 -0.59
C SER A 1135 32.46 17.86 0.47
N THR A 1136 33.48 18.70 0.24
CA THR A 1136 33.86 19.78 1.16
C THR A 1136 32.87 20.94 1.09
N ALA A 1137 32.38 21.28 -0.11
CA ALA A 1137 31.33 22.28 -0.30
C ALA A 1137 30.03 21.86 0.40
N HIS A 1138 29.67 20.58 0.33
CA HIS A 1138 28.53 20.02 1.03
C HIS A 1138 28.62 20.16 2.56
N LYS A 1139 29.80 19.89 3.14
CA LYS A 1139 30.03 20.02 4.58
C LYS A 1139 29.94 21.48 5.04
N LEU A 1140 30.62 22.39 4.34
CA LEU A 1140 30.62 23.81 4.69
C LEU A 1140 29.23 24.44 4.49
N LYS A 1141 28.47 24.00 3.48
CA LYS A 1141 27.08 24.41 3.25
C LYS A 1141 26.17 24.11 4.45
N GLY A 1142 26.34 22.95 5.08
CA GLY A 1142 25.59 22.56 6.27
C GLY A 1142 25.94 23.41 7.49
N GLN A 1143 27.21 23.80 7.62
CA GLN A 1143 27.67 24.66 8.72
C GLN A 1143 27.20 26.12 8.56
N VAL A 1144 27.27 26.68 7.35
CA VAL A 1144 26.83 28.05 7.07
C VAL A 1144 25.31 28.23 7.24
N ALA A 1145 24.52 27.17 7.07
CA ALA A 1145 23.07 27.21 7.21
C ALA A 1145 22.62 27.66 8.62
N TYR A 1146 23.38 27.34 9.66
CA TYR A 1146 23.08 27.75 11.05
C TYR A 1146 23.12 29.27 11.24
N PHE A 1147 23.86 29.99 10.42
CA PHE A 1147 24.05 31.44 10.53
C PHE A 1147 23.07 32.23 9.64
N GLY A 1148 22.10 31.56 9.00
CA GLY A 1148 21.05 32.21 8.19
C GLY A 1148 21.54 32.91 6.92
N VAL A 1149 22.80 32.70 6.53
CA VAL A 1149 23.44 33.38 5.39
C VAL A 1149 23.04 32.70 4.06
N SER A 1150 21.79 32.92 3.67
CA SER A 1150 21.14 32.25 2.53
C SER A 1150 21.89 32.41 1.20
N GLY A 1151 22.53 33.57 0.98
CA GLY A 1151 23.35 33.82 -0.21
C GLY A 1151 24.57 32.90 -0.30
N LEU A 1152 25.31 32.75 0.81
CA LEU A 1152 26.50 31.90 0.89
C LEU A 1152 26.12 30.41 0.80
N HIS A 1153 25.00 30.02 1.40
CA HIS A 1153 24.45 28.66 1.29
C HIS A 1153 24.13 28.27 -0.16
N MET A 1154 23.48 29.17 -0.92
CA MET A 1154 23.15 28.95 -2.32
C MET A 1154 24.40 28.86 -3.22
N GLN A 1155 25.42 29.69 -2.96
CA GLN A 1155 26.67 29.65 -3.71
C GLN A 1155 27.48 28.36 -3.44
N LEU A 1156 27.49 27.86 -2.20
CA LEU A 1156 28.11 26.57 -1.88
C LEU A 1156 27.36 25.39 -2.52
N ASP A 1157 26.03 25.47 -2.65
CA ASP A 1157 25.23 24.46 -3.36
C ASP A 1157 25.48 24.48 -4.88
N GLU A 1158 25.67 25.66 -5.45
CA GLU A 1158 26.06 25.83 -6.86
C GLU A 1158 27.47 25.27 -7.11
N LEU A 1159 28.42 25.51 -6.20
CA LEU A 1159 29.77 24.95 -6.27
C LEU A 1159 29.77 23.41 -6.15
N GLU A 1160 28.96 22.83 -5.24
CA GLU A 1160 28.79 21.38 -5.10
C GLU A 1160 28.23 20.74 -6.38
N ARG A 1161 27.20 21.35 -6.98
CA ARG A 1161 26.59 20.84 -8.22
C ARG A 1161 27.53 20.95 -9.42
N ALA A 1162 28.26 22.06 -9.54
CA ALA A 1162 29.23 22.28 -10.60
C ALA A 1162 30.36 21.24 -10.54
N ALA A 1163 30.84 20.92 -9.33
CA ALA A 1163 31.89 19.93 -9.11
C ALA A 1163 31.46 18.48 -9.42
N ARG A 1164 30.16 18.15 -9.41
CA ARG A 1164 29.65 16.80 -9.74
C ARG A 1164 29.43 16.55 -11.24
N GLN A 1165 29.60 17.56 -12.10
CA GLN A 1165 29.41 17.43 -13.55
C GLN A 1165 30.76 17.21 -14.26
N PRO A 1166 30.91 16.15 -15.08
CA PRO A 1166 32.17 15.90 -15.79
C PRO A 1166 32.41 16.93 -16.90
N GLY A 1167 33.53 17.66 -16.82
CA GLY A 1167 34.06 18.53 -17.89
C GLY A 1167 33.76 20.03 -17.78
N CYS A 1168 33.20 20.52 -16.67
CA CYS A 1168 33.00 21.96 -16.45
C CYS A 1168 34.25 22.59 -15.79
N PRO A 1169 34.70 23.81 -16.17
CA PRO A 1169 35.78 24.47 -15.45
C PRO A 1169 35.34 24.74 -14.01
N CYS A 1170 36.14 24.29 -13.03
CA CYS A 1170 35.87 24.44 -11.61
C CYS A 1170 35.64 25.93 -11.30
N GLY A 1171 34.60 26.25 -10.53
CA GLY A 1171 34.10 27.61 -10.34
C GLY A 1171 35.02 28.51 -9.53
N GLU A 1172 36.22 28.83 -10.03
CA GLU A 1172 37.23 29.67 -9.37
C GLU A 1172 36.65 31.05 -8.99
N LEU A 1173 35.84 31.65 -9.87
CA LEU A 1173 35.18 32.93 -9.60
C LEU A 1173 34.14 32.82 -8.46
N LEU A 1174 33.42 31.70 -8.42
CA LEU A 1174 32.42 31.40 -7.39
C LEU A 1174 33.10 31.11 -6.04
N LEU A 1175 34.20 30.35 -6.05
CA LEU A 1175 35.00 30.09 -4.87
C LEU A 1175 35.65 31.36 -4.32
N ALA A 1176 36.15 32.25 -5.18
CA ALA A 1176 36.67 33.56 -4.76
C ALA A 1176 35.60 34.40 -4.06
N THR A 1177 34.36 34.36 -4.57
CA THR A 1177 33.22 35.06 -3.98
C THR A 1177 32.84 34.46 -2.61
N ILE A 1178 32.79 33.12 -2.50
CA ILE A 1178 32.50 32.40 -1.25
C ILE A 1178 33.56 32.73 -0.17
N ARG A 1179 34.84 32.77 -0.53
CA ARG A 1179 35.93 33.10 0.39
C ARG A 1179 35.87 34.55 0.87
N GLN A 1180 35.55 35.48 -0.02
CA GLN A 1180 35.35 36.88 0.36
C GLN A 1180 34.20 37.02 1.37
N GLN A 1181 33.10 36.30 1.14
CA GLN A 1181 31.94 36.31 2.01
C GLN A 1181 32.21 35.66 3.39
N LEU A 1182 33.02 34.60 3.44
CA LEU A 1182 33.47 33.99 4.71
C LEU A 1182 34.42 34.91 5.48
N ALA A 1183 35.33 35.60 4.78
CA ALA A 1183 36.24 36.59 5.38
C ALA A 1183 35.49 37.79 5.98
N GLU A 1184 34.31 38.13 5.47
CA GLU A 1184 33.42 39.14 6.06
C GLU A 1184 32.61 38.59 7.26
N LEU A 1185 32.34 37.28 7.29
CA LEU A 1185 31.56 36.62 8.33
C LEU A 1185 32.37 36.32 9.60
N TYR A 1186 33.63 35.88 9.46
CA TYR A 1186 34.47 35.51 10.62
C TYR A 1186 34.61 36.61 11.68
N PRO A 1187 34.93 37.87 11.35
CA PRO A 1187 35.09 38.93 12.36
C PRO A 1187 33.80 39.26 13.10
N GLN A 1188 32.64 39.09 12.45
CA GLN A 1188 31.33 39.32 13.06
C GLN A 1188 30.96 38.22 14.05
N LEU A 1189 31.38 36.99 13.76
CA LEU A 1189 31.22 35.84 14.64
C LEU A 1189 32.21 35.91 15.82
N GLU A 1190 33.46 36.30 15.58
CA GLU A 1190 34.48 36.51 16.62
C GLU A 1190 34.08 37.60 17.62
N ALA A 1191 33.41 38.66 17.17
CA ALA A 1191 32.91 39.72 18.05
C ALA A 1191 31.83 39.25 19.05
N ARG A 1192 31.24 38.07 18.84
CA ARG A 1192 30.14 37.51 19.65
C ARG A 1192 30.47 36.13 20.27
N ALA A 1193 31.64 35.56 19.94
CA ALA A 1193 32.22 34.35 20.53
C ALA A 1193 32.82 34.61 21.93
#